data_AF-A0A1H2UY45-F1
#
_entry.id   AF-A0A1H2UY45-F1
#
_cell.length_a   1.000
_cell.length_b   1.000
_cell.length_c   1.000
_cell.angle_alpha   90.00
_cell.angle_beta   90.00
_cell.angle_gamma   90.00
#
_symmetry.space_group_name_H-M   'P 1'
#
loop_
_entity.id
_entity.type
_entity.pdbx_description
1 polymer ?
#
loop_
_entity_poly.entity_id
_entity_poly.type
_entity_poly.pdbx_seq_one_letter_code
_entity_poly.pdbx_strand_id
1 'polypeptide(L)'
;MKDYNTPTYEKVFEWITDRREDAKKSWDELKYALTGSEEGLKSFIETAKSMGFFDKEVCAEDYIYICDLCKKHEEELIRNEKTGKDSIIIAENEGNALKPSTSPDSAWQCYKAGLLKKGFDKETVESIERSSKKILNRLDRDTTNKIAVRGLVIGNVQSGKTANMAALMAMAADWGWNMFIVLSGTVENLRVQTQTRLLNDLNDSKCKFSWRSLEKLSKNCSEGDLPQNLHFEEGNRDRYFSVCLKIKSRLSGLNDWLNLDDNKRKQMKVLVIDDEADQASIDTSKEDEDRKTINNLIINLVENRDKNSNEIKEKFQAMNYIGYTATPYANLLNEAKWESLYPKDFIATLKVSKEYFGPQQIFGAENCSNVNDLNENENEDANANYNGMDIIREISKNDLNVIKEIHKGIKADPVDPIPFGIPNSMKRAIAWFYDCVACRRYQHATKPVSMLIHTSLRTADHDAISKVVSDWIDNISKDDLMNLCEEVWNEETNEFTKEKFREEYPDYKIPDNEINDYPSFSDIKDILMQVIDYGLDKIKLNDEDEKEYHRGINLCIDNADNNNGFDEDGQFVRLVYPKNDLGYASAFLIIGGQTLSRGLTIEGLVSTYFVRNASQADTLMQMGRWFGYRKGYELLPRIWLTEKTRKQFEFLSDLDQDLRNEIYSMWLKGLSPKEYGPRIRNTPKYSFIRITAKNRMKNAVSAEVDYSGTFNQTHIFKRDEAILKHNLDLTNKFIESLSNPSIPSNLAVSRLKKCNAIYKNVPMDAVKNYLSDFKFHERLLTFNDISLIIKWLEKMFSNNELENWNVILSNGSSKSPVWKTINGVNIHKTNRAERINKNAVNDDAIRIGVLRAPNDLISDVDVDALIKNNRDDVLTNIGYYTGSKESDEYSSYSIPLANLIRVESGLENTPQLIIYCIDKNSKKQANSKDRIDMNVKYDVIGLAMNIPGKKRGANKTSLLTVDLSNFRNNPLDNEGDIVNVNEN
;
A
#
# COMPACT_ATOMS: atom_id res chain seq x y z
N MET A 1 30.77 -13.25 25.39
CA MET A 1 31.29 -12.27 24.40
C MET A 1 31.17 -10.89 25.02
N LYS A 2 31.97 -9.89 24.61
CA LYS A 2 31.62 -8.48 24.85
C LYS A 2 30.30 -8.16 24.14
N ASP A 3 29.50 -7.26 24.69
CA ASP A 3 28.37 -6.69 23.98
C ASP A 3 28.76 -5.32 23.39
N TYR A 4 28.96 -5.32 22.07
CA TYR A 4 29.38 -4.14 21.30
C TYR A 4 28.21 -3.21 20.97
N ASN A 5 26.97 -3.56 21.34
CA ASN A 5 25.78 -2.72 21.15
C ASN A 5 25.57 -1.72 22.31
N THR A 6 26.65 -1.35 23.00
CA THR A 6 26.63 -0.49 24.20
C THR A 6 27.20 0.90 23.88
N PRO A 7 26.77 1.98 24.57
CA PRO A 7 27.21 3.35 24.29
C PRO A 7 28.74 3.55 24.31
N THR A 8 29.46 2.71 25.06
CA THR A 8 30.94 2.62 25.10
C THR A 8 31.60 2.56 23.72
N TYR A 9 30.94 1.97 22.72
CA TYR A 9 31.45 1.79 21.36
C TYR A 9 30.79 2.73 20.33
N GLU A 10 29.84 3.57 20.74
CA GLU A 10 28.97 4.37 19.86
C GLU A 10 29.79 5.27 18.91
N LYS A 11 30.74 6.04 19.47
CA LYS A 11 31.64 6.91 18.69
C LYS A 11 32.56 6.17 17.72
N VAL A 12 32.78 4.87 17.92
CA VAL A 12 33.53 4.02 16.98
C VAL A 12 32.66 3.66 15.78
N PHE A 13 31.37 3.38 15.99
CA PHE A 13 30.40 3.20 14.91
C PHE A 13 30.22 4.50 14.10
N GLU A 14 30.05 5.64 14.77
CA GLU A 14 29.95 6.97 14.13
C GLU A 14 31.16 7.21 13.20
N TRP A 15 32.39 7.24 13.76
CA TRP A 15 33.60 7.52 12.99
C TRP A 15 33.79 6.60 11.77
N ILE A 16 33.45 5.31 11.89
CA ILE A 16 33.55 4.35 10.78
C ILE A 16 32.49 4.63 9.71
N THR A 17 31.28 5.05 10.12
CA THR A 17 30.15 5.33 9.21
C THR A 17 30.37 6.65 8.48
N ASP A 18 30.69 7.74 9.19
CA ASP A 18 31.02 9.05 8.60
C ASP A 18 32.09 8.91 7.50
N ARG A 19 33.14 8.14 7.78
CA ARG A 19 34.27 7.94 6.85
C ARG A 19 33.97 6.95 5.73
N ARG A 20 32.95 6.11 5.88
CA ARG A 20 32.41 5.28 4.80
C ARG A 20 31.57 6.12 3.83
N GLU A 21 30.76 7.05 4.35
CA GLU A 21 29.80 7.84 3.58
C GLU A 21 30.43 9.11 2.95
N ASP A 22 30.90 10.08 3.74
CA ASP A 22 31.47 11.35 3.24
C ASP A 22 32.69 11.14 2.33
N ALA A 23 33.64 10.34 2.82
CA ALA A 23 34.95 10.16 2.20
C ALA A 23 35.01 8.96 1.22
N LYS A 24 33.88 8.24 1.06
CA LYS A 24 33.71 7.05 0.19
C LYS A 24 34.81 5.99 0.34
N LYS A 25 35.35 5.84 1.56
CA LYS A 25 36.51 4.97 1.82
C LYS A 25 36.15 3.50 1.77
N SER A 26 37.09 2.69 1.29
CA SER A 26 36.93 1.24 1.24
C SER A 26 36.99 0.64 2.64
N TRP A 27 36.29 -0.49 2.84
CA TRP A 27 36.32 -1.22 4.10
C TRP A 27 37.73 -1.62 4.55
N ASP A 28 38.62 -1.87 3.60
CA ASP A 28 39.97 -2.36 3.90
C ASP A 28 40.92 -1.19 4.29
N GLU A 29 40.63 0.05 3.86
CA GLU A 29 41.22 1.28 4.43
C GLU A 29 40.67 1.57 5.84
N LEU A 30 39.35 1.45 6.02
CA LEU A 30 38.67 1.75 7.30
C LEU A 30 39.04 0.78 8.42
N LYS A 31 39.33 -0.49 8.08
CA LYS A 31 39.74 -1.55 9.02
C LYS A 31 40.95 -1.19 9.88
N TYR A 32 41.83 -0.33 9.36
CA TYR A 32 43.02 0.18 10.07
C TYR A 32 42.94 1.69 10.33
N ALA A 33 41.72 2.26 10.41
CA ALA A 33 41.46 3.68 10.63
C ALA A 33 42.23 4.61 9.66
N LEU A 34 42.33 4.23 8.39
CA LEU A 34 43.10 4.92 7.35
C LEU A 34 44.63 4.97 7.57
N THR A 35 45.16 4.29 8.60
CA THR A 35 46.61 4.24 8.91
C THR A 35 47.37 3.11 8.19
N GLY A 36 46.65 2.21 7.51
CA GLY A 36 47.22 1.12 6.71
C GLY A 36 47.91 -0.01 7.49
N SER A 37 47.90 0.00 8.82
CA SER A 37 48.54 -1.02 9.66
C SER A 37 47.87 -1.18 11.02
N GLU A 38 48.03 -2.34 11.64
CA GLU A 38 47.53 -2.60 13.01
C GLU A 38 48.26 -1.75 14.07
N GLU A 39 49.53 -1.44 13.82
CA GLU A 39 50.38 -0.59 14.67
C GLU A 39 49.96 0.88 14.58
N GLY A 40 49.64 1.35 13.37
CA GLY A 40 49.01 2.65 13.14
C GLY A 40 47.63 2.75 13.80
N LEU A 41 46.81 1.69 13.72
CA LEU A 41 45.49 1.64 14.37
C LEU A 41 45.61 1.75 15.90
N LYS A 42 46.57 1.07 16.52
CA LYS A 42 46.85 1.16 17.96
C LYS A 42 47.24 2.60 18.37
N SER A 43 48.10 3.24 17.58
CA SER A 43 48.48 4.65 17.78
C SER A 43 47.28 5.61 17.64
N PHE A 44 46.42 5.39 16.65
CA PHE A 44 45.19 6.16 16.45
C PHE A 44 44.22 6.02 17.63
N ILE A 45 43.99 4.80 18.14
CA ILE A 45 43.06 4.56 19.25
C ILE A 45 43.56 5.19 20.55
N GLU A 46 44.85 5.05 20.89
CA GLU A 46 45.39 5.71 22.09
C GLU A 46 45.38 7.24 21.96
N THR A 47 45.58 7.78 20.75
CA THR A 47 45.40 9.21 20.47
C THR A 47 43.93 9.62 20.70
N ALA A 48 42.97 8.88 20.14
CA ALA A 48 41.53 9.14 20.27
C ALA A 48 41.06 9.07 21.74
N LYS A 49 41.58 8.12 22.54
CA LYS A 49 41.36 8.06 23.99
C LYS A 49 41.92 9.28 24.72
N SER A 50 43.15 9.69 24.38
CA SER A 50 43.79 10.85 25.02
C SER A 50 43.03 12.15 24.79
N MET A 51 42.30 12.24 23.67
CA MET A 51 41.43 13.36 23.30
C MET A 51 39.99 13.23 23.81
N GLY A 52 39.63 12.16 24.51
CA GLY A 52 38.25 11.88 24.93
C GLY A 52 37.28 11.55 23.78
N PHE A 53 37.81 11.22 22.61
CA PHE A 53 37.03 10.87 21.42
C PHE A 53 36.56 9.41 21.45
N PHE A 54 37.36 8.47 21.95
CA PHE A 54 36.91 7.09 22.24
C PHE A 54 36.95 6.81 23.74
N ASP A 55 36.12 5.86 24.19
CA ASP A 55 36.19 5.37 25.57
C ASP A 55 37.53 4.65 25.82
N LYS A 56 37.98 4.69 27.08
CA LYS A 56 39.23 4.08 27.54
C LYS A 56 39.22 2.55 27.37
N GLU A 57 38.05 1.92 27.42
CA GLU A 57 37.89 0.46 27.30
C GLU A 57 38.06 -0.08 25.86
N VAL A 58 37.99 0.77 24.83
CA VAL A 58 38.08 0.35 23.42
C VAL A 58 39.50 -0.12 23.08
N CYS A 59 39.68 -1.34 22.56
CA CYS A 59 40.95 -1.80 21.99
C CYS A 59 40.92 -1.89 20.45
N ALA A 60 42.08 -2.15 19.83
CA ALA A 60 42.19 -2.33 18.38
C ALA A 60 41.40 -3.54 17.86
N GLU A 61 41.25 -4.60 18.68
CA GLU A 61 40.48 -5.79 18.34
C GLU A 61 38.97 -5.47 18.34
N ASP A 62 38.49 -4.65 19.28
CA ASP A 62 37.11 -4.14 19.30
C ASP A 62 36.82 -3.27 18.08
N TYR A 63 37.72 -2.33 17.75
CA TYR A 63 37.59 -1.47 16.57
C TYR A 63 37.51 -2.30 15.28
N ILE A 64 38.40 -3.28 15.12
CA ILE A 64 38.41 -4.18 13.95
C ILE A 64 37.10 -4.98 13.88
N TYR A 65 36.60 -5.47 15.01
CA TYR A 65 35.35 -6.21 15.08
C TYR A 65 34.13 -5.33 14.73
N ILE A 66 34.11 -4.06 15.17
CA ILE A 66 33.08 -3.08 14.82
C ILE A 66 33.16 -2.74 13.32
N CYS A 67 34.35 -2.56 12.75
CA CYS A 67 34.51 -2.34 11.32
C CYS A 67 34.01 -3.54 10.48
N ASP A 68 34.31 -4.78 10.89
CA ASP A 68 33.79 -5.99 10.24
C ASP A 68 32.27 -6.18 10.47
N LEU A 69 31.69 -5.66 11.57
CA LEU A 69 30.25 -5.61 11.79
C LEU A 69 29.56 -4.59 10.86
N CYS A 70 30.14 -3.42 10.65
CA CYS A 70 29.62 -2.40 9.73
C CYS A 70 29.73 -2.87 8.28
N LYS A 71 30.86 -3.47 7.88
CA LYS A 71 31.04 -4.13 6.57
C LYS A 71 29.94 -5.16 6.30
N LYS A 72 29.76 -6.11 7.23
CA LYS A 72 28.68 -7.10 7.15
C LYS A 72 27.29 -6.47 7.16
N HIS A 73 27.10 -5.32 7.80
CA HIS A 73 25.81 -4.64 7.78
C HIS A 73 25.50 -4.00 6.43
N GLU A 74 26.47 -3.36 5.77
CA GLU A 74 26.31 -2.86 4.39
C GLU A 74 26.07 -4.02 3.41
N GLU A 75 26.86 -5.10 3.52
CA GLU A 75 26.69 -6.33 2.73
C GLU A 75 25.30 -6.98 2.98
N GLU A 76 24.82 -7.00 4.23
CA GLU A 76 23.46 -7.43 4.59
C GLU A 76 22.39 -6.48 4.04
N LEU A 77 22.58 -5.16 4.07
CA LEU A 77 21.63 -4.19 3.54
C LEU A 77 21.48 -4.41 2.02
N ILE A 78 22.59 -4.36 1.28
CA ILE A 78 22.63 -4.61 -0.16
C ILE A 78 22.03 -5.98 -0.52
N ARG A 79 22.23 -7.01 0.32
CA ARG A 79 21.63 -8.34 0.10
C ARG A 79 20.14 -8.39 0.41
N ASN A 80 19.68 -7.78 1.50
CA ASN A 80 18.26 -7.73 1.87
C ASN A 80 17.44 -6.81 0.95
N GLU A 81 18.09 -5.80 0.37
CA GLU A 81 17.57 -5.00 -0.72
C GLU A 81 17.39 -5.85 -1.98
N LYS A 82 18.43 -6.57 -2.40
CA LYS A 82 18.36 -7.51 -3.54
C LYS A 82 17.30 -8.60 -3.38
N THR A 83 17.02 -9.07 -2.16
CA THR A 83 15.97 -10.11 -1.93
C THR A 83 14.55 -9.56 -1.89
N GLY A 84 14.33 -8.23 -1.79
CA GLY A 84 13.04 -7.54 -1.96
C GLY A 84 11.87 -7.89 -1.00
N LYS A 85 12.01 -8.91 -0.14
CA LYS A 85 10.86 -9.69 0.38
C LYS A 85 10.00 -9.05 1.47
N ASP A 86 10.50 -8.04 2.19
CA ASP A 86 9.75 -7.37 3.28
C ASP A 86 9.98 -5.86 3.30
N SER A 87 8.91 -5.08 3.16
CA SER A 87 8.84 -3.60 3.27
C SER A 87 9.81 -2.81 2.38
N ILE A 88 9.25 -2.03 1.46
CA ILE A 88 9.99 -1.06 0.66
C ILE A 88 10.21 0.18 1.53
N ILE A 89 11.44 0.66 1.69
CA ILE A 89 11.71 1.94 2.35
C ILE A 89 12.58 2.80 1.44
N ILE A 90 12.04 3.93 1.02
CA ILE A 90 12.75 5.00 0.33
C ILE A 90 13.44 5.87 1.38
N ALA A 91 14.74 6.13 1.25
CA ALA A 91 15.50 7.09 2.04
C ALA A 91 16.75 7.55 1.25
N GLU A 92 17.39 8.63 1.69
CA GLU A 92 18.52 9.29 0.99
C GLU A 92 19.92 8.71 1.30
N ASN A 93 20.01 7.85 2.31
CA ASN A 93 21.20 7.52 3.13
C ASN A 93 21.47 8.51 4.27
N GLU A 94 20.73 8.33 5.36
CA GLU A 94 21.35 8.06 6.66
C GLU A 94 20.72 6.75 7.17
N GLY A 95 21.53 5.80 7.62
CA GLY A 95 21.07 4.46 8.01
C GLY A 95 21.80 3.96 9.24
N ASN A 96 21.37 4.38 10.44
CA ASN A 96 22.09 4.00 11.65
C ASN A 96 22.04 2.48 11.87
N ALA A 97 23.15 1.92 12.34
CA ALA A 97 23.41 0.47 12.33
C ALA A 97 22.63 -0.34 13.38
N LEU A 98 21.49 0.18 13.85
CA LEU A 98 20.68 -0.38 14.92
C LEU A 98 20.15 -1.78 14.53
N LYS A 99 20.00 -2.64 15.53
CA LYS A 99 19.54 -4.03 15.39
C LYS A 99 18.57 -4.36 16.52
N PRO A 100 17.52 -5.17 16.30
CA PRO A 100 16.65 -5.60 17.38
C PRO A 100 17.45 -6.34 18.46
N SER A 101 17.31 -5.93 19.73
CA SER A 101 18.14 -6.48 20.81
C SER A 101 17.87 -7.98 20.99
N THR A 102 18.94 -8.77 21.02
CA THR A 102 18.91 -10.24 21.16
C THR A 102 18.83 -10.72 22.61
N SER A 103 18.93 -9.81 23.60
CA SER A 103 18.84 -10.19 25.02
C SER A 103 17.43 -10.70 25.36
N PRO A 104 17.26 -11.82 26.09
CA PRO A 104 15.94 -12.38 26.39
C PRO A 104 15.01 -11.48 27.22
N ASP A 105 15.57 -10.49 27.92
CA ASP A 105 14.87 -9.48 28.73
C ASP A 105 14.60 -8.17 27.97
N SER A 106 14.97 -8.08 26.69
CA SER A 106 14.76 -6.90 25.86
C SER A 106 13.26 -6.65 25.62
N ALA A 107 12.88 -5.38 25.43
CA ALA A 107 11.48 -5.07 25.13
C ALA A 107 11.03 -5.74 23.83
N TRP A 108 11.91 -5.80 22.82
CA TRP A 108 11.61 -6.51 21.59
C TRP A 108 11.44 -8.03 21.79
N GLN A 109 12.35 -8.74 22.49
CA GLN A 109 12.19 -10.20 22.67
C GLN A 109 10.96 -10.54 23.52
N CYS A 110 10.66 -9.72 24.54
CA CYS A 110 9.44 -9.88 25.34
C CYS A 110 8.18 -9.70 24.48
N TYR A 111 8.11 -8.65 23.66
CA TYR A 111 6.97 -8.44 22.77
C TYR A 111 6.84 -9.54 21.71
N LYS A 112 7.97 -9.97 21.13
CA LYS A 112 8.05 -11.07 20.16
C LYS A 112 7.51 -12.39 20.73
N ALA A 113 7.86 -12.72 21.98
CA ALA A 113 7.30 -13.87 22.69
C ALA A 113 5.79 -13.68 22.97
N GLY A 114 5.35 -12.47 23.29
CA GLY A 114 3.95 -12.10 23.46
C GLY A 114 3.11 -12.29 22.19
N LEU A 115 3.64 -11.93 21.01
CA LEU A 115 2.99 -12.14 19.71
C LEU A 115 2.79 -13.63 19.41
N LEU A 116 3.85 -14.45 19.58
CA LEU A 116 3.77 -15.90 19.39
C LEU A 116 2.74 -16.54 20.34
N LYS A 117 2.70 -16.11 21.61
CA LYS A 117 1.69 -16.55 22.59
C LYS A 117 0.26 -16.12 22.21
N LYS A 118 0.11 -15.01 21.50
CA LYS A 118 -1.18 -14.52 20.95
C LYS A 118 -1.59 -15.22 19.64
N GLY A 119 -0.84 -16.24 19.19
CA GLY A 119 -1.18 -17.05 18.02
C GLY A 119 -0.72 -16.48 16.69
N PHE A 120 0.17 -15.48 16.68
CA PHE A 120 0.84 -15.06 15.45
C PHE A 120 1.84 -16.15 15.03
N ASP A 121 1.88 -16.47 13.74
CA ASP A 121 2.85 -17.42 13.21
C ASP A 121 4.26 -16.81 13.11
N LYS A 122 5.28 -17.68 13.11
CA LYS A 122 6.69 -17.27 13.15
C LYS A 122 7.10 -16.38 11.96
N GLU A 123 6.59 -16.64 10.77
CA GLU A 123 6.93 -15.87 9.58
C GLU A 123 6.33 -14.45 9.64
N THR A 124 5.07 -14.31 10.07
CA THR A 124 4.46 -12.99 10.28
C THR A 124 5.20 -12.19 11.36
N VAL A 125 5.61 -12.84 12.46
CA VAL A 125 6.41 -12.20 13.52
C VAL A 125 7.78 -11.76 13.00
N GLU A 126 8.45 -12.56 12.17
CA GLU A 126 9.71 -12.16 11.53
C GLU A 126 9.52 -11.06 10.47
N SER A 127 8.41 -11.02 9.74
CA SER A 127 8.11 -9.93 8.79
C SER A 127 7.87 -8.60 9.52
N ILE A 128 7.19 -8.64 10.68
CA ILE A 128 7.12 -7.50 11.61
C ILE A 128 8.52 -7.11 12.10
N GLU A 129 9.38 -8.06 12.45
CA GLU A 129 10.76 -7.78 12.89
C GLU A 129 11.61 -7.10 11.80
N ARG A 130 11.58 -7.63 10.57
CA ARG A 130 12.31 -7.09 9.41
C ARG A 130 11.84 -5.68 9.06
N SER A 131 10.52 -5.44 9.06
CA SER A 131 9.93 -4.14 8.74
C SER A 131 10.13 -3.09 9.85
N SER A 132 9.89 -3.44 11.13
CA SER A 132 10.17 -2.54 12.24
C SER A 132 11.66 -2.24 12.40
N LYS A 133 12.57 -3.18 12.12
CA LYS A 133 14.01 -2.90 12.01
C LYS A 133 14.28 -1.88 10.91
N LYS A 134 13.80 -2.11 9.67
CA LYS A 134 14.02 -1.19 8.56
C LYS A 134 13.53 0.24 8.86
N ILE A 135 12.44 0.40 9.64
CA ILE A 135 11.94 1.71 10.09
C ILE A 135 12.83 2.29 11.22
N LEU A 136 13.22 1.48 12.21
CA LEU A 136 14.12 1.88 13.31
C LEU A 136 15.44 2.47 12.77
N ASN A 137 16.02 1.84 11.76
CA ASN A 137 17.28 2.27 11.14
C ASN A 137 17.18 3.63 10.39
N ARG A 138 16.01 4.30 10.41
CA ARG A 138 15.78 5.66 9.89
C ARG A 138 15.39 6.67 10.98
N LEU A 139 15.49 6.30 12.27
CA LEU A 139 15.19 7.18 13.40
C LEU A 139 16.48 7.66 14.06
N ASP A 140 16.60 8.95 14.36
CA ASP A 140 17.81 9.50 14.99
C ASP A 140 17.72 9.52 16.53
N ARG A 141 18.85 9.21 17.18
CA ARG A 141 19.05 9.20 18.64
C ARG A 141 19.59 10.54 19.17
N ASP A 142 20.02 11.46 18.30
CA ASP A 142 20.26 12.86 18.61
C ASP A 142 19.66 13.79 17.53
N THR A 143 18.73 14.68 17.92
CA THR A 143 18.24 15.76 17.04
C THR A 143 18.40 17.14 17.68
N THR A 144 19.43 17.31 18.51
CA THR A 144 19.77 18.61 19.11
C THR A 144 20.34 19.57 18.06
N ASN A 145 21.14 19.06 17.13
CA ASN A 145 21.75 19.85 16.04
C ASN A 145 21.11 19.64 14.66
N LYS A 146 20.25 18.62 14.51
CA LYS A 146 19.47 18.34 13.30
C LYS A 146 18.03 18.90 13.39
N ILE A 147 17.31 18.90 12.27
CA ILE A 147 15.83 19.02 12.25
C ILE A 147 15.24 17.66 12.65
N ALA A 148 14.07 17.63 13.28
CA ALA A 148 13.34 16.39 13.55
C ALA A 148 13.17 15.51 12.30
N VAL A 149 13.26 14.19 12.51
CA VAL A 149 13.03 13.16 11.49
C VAL A 149 11.52 13.04 11.24
N ARG A 150 11.10 12.98 9.97
CA ARG A 150 9.69 12.85 9.55
C ARG A 150 9.55 11.78 8.45
N GLY A 151 8.89 10.67 8.81
CA GLY A 151 8.60 9.55 7.89
C GLY A 151 7.11 9.21 7.78
N LEU A 152 6.77 8.33 6.82
CA LEU A 152 5.42 7.82 6.59
C LEU A 152 5.44 6.29 6.38
N VAL A 153 4.61 5.57 7.12
CA VAL A 153 4.43 4.12 7.04
C VAL A 153 3.03 3.80 6.49
N ILE A 154 3.01 3.19 5.31
CA ILE A 154 1.81 2.87 4.53
C ILE A 154 1.51 1.38 4.69
N GLY A 155 0.50 1.04 5.50
CA GLY A 155 -0.01 -0.33 5.61
C GLY A 155 -1.34 -0.51 4.87
N ASN A 156 -1.97 -1.69 4.99
CA ASN A 156 -3.31 -1.91 4.41
C ASN A 156 -4.40 -1.69 5.49
N VAL A 157 -5.67 -1.61 5.09
CA VAL A 157 -6.83 -1.49 6.01
C VAL A 157 -6.91 -2.77 6.87
N GLN A 158 -7.07 -2.65 8.19
CA GLN A 158 -7.05 -3.81 9.13
C GLN A 158 -5.81 -4.74 9.05
N SER A 159 -4.72 -4.35 8.38
CA SER A 159 -3.50 -5.17 8.18
C SER A 159 -2.76 -5.62 9.45
N GLY A 160 -3.02 -4.98 10.59
CA GLY A 160 -2.27 -5.19 11.83
C GLY A 160 -1.27 -4.09 12.18
N LYS A 161 -1.33 -2.90 11.54
CA LYS A 161 -0.43 -1.74 11.78
C LYS A 161 -0.01 -1.54 13.25
N THR A 162 -0.94 -1.65 14.20
CA THR A 162 -0.68 -1.50 15.65
C THR A 162 0.40 -2.43 16.18
N ALA A 163 0.56 -3.64 15.63
CA ALA A 163 1.63 -4.56 16.01
C ALA A 163 3.00 -4.10 15.50
N ASN A 164 3.08 -3.50 14.30
CA ASN A 164 4.31 -2.88 13.80
C ASN A 164 4.65 -1.58 14.57
N MET A 165 3.64 -0.80 14.99
CA MET A 165 3.84 0.35 15.89
C MET A 165 4.40 -0.08 17.25
N ALA A 166 3.80 -1.09 17.90
CA ALA A 166 4.28 -1.64 19.17
C ALA A 166 5.67 -2.30 19.04
N ALA A 167 5.94 -3.01 17.95
CA ALA A 167 7.27 -3.56 17.65
C ALA A 167 8.33 -2.46 17.53
N LEU A 168 8.01 -1.37 16.84
CA LEU A 168 8.92 -0.23 16.70
C LEU A 168 9.15 0.48 18.06
N MET A 169 8.10 0.69 18.85
CA MET A 169 8.24 1.23 20.22
C MET A 169 9.13 0.33 21.10
N ALA A 170 8.93 -0.98 21.05
CA ALA A 170 9.72 -1.95 21.80
C ALA A 170 11.20 -1.94 21.38
N MET A 171 11.50 -1.97 20.09
CA MET A 171 12.88 -1.89 19.58
C MET A 171 13.53 -0.53 19.90
N ALA A 172 12.82 0.57 19.76
CA ALA A 172 13.34 1.90 20.09
C ALA A 172 13.61 2.05 21.60
N ALA A 173 12.79 1.45 22.48
CA ALA A 173 13.04 1.45 23.92
C ALA A 173 14.35 0.75 24.30
N ASP A 174 14.70 -0.33 23.59
CA ASP A 174 15.98 -1.03 23.71
C ASP A 174 17.19 -0.17 23.29
N TRP A 175 17.00 0.81 22.41
CA TRP A 175 18.02 1.78 21.97
C TRP A 175 17.97 3.13 22.69
N GLY A 176 17.17 3.23 23.77
CA GLY A 176 17.16 4.37 24.68
C GLY A 176 16.07 5.42 24.45
N TRP A 177 15.13 5.22 23.51
CA TRP A 177 13.92 6.06 23.48
C TRP A 177 13.10 5.83 24.75
N ASN A 178 12.67 6.92 25.39
CA ASN A 178 12.09 6.90 26.73
C ASN A 178 10.71 7.57 26.82
N MET A 179 10.31 8.34 25.80
CA MET A 179 8.99 8.97 25.69
C MET A 179 8.34 8.67 24.33
N PHE A 180 7.13 8.10 24.36
CA PHE A 180 6.38 7.71 23.16
C PHE A 180 5.01 8.40 23.11
N ILE A 181 4.68 9.02 21.99
CA ILE A 181 3.44 9.78 21.82
C ILE A 181 2.67 9.17 20.66
N VAL A 182 1.55 8.50 20.96
CA VAL A 182 0.66 7.93 19.94
C VAL A 182 -0.51 8.89 19.73
N LEU A 183 -0.54 9.57 18.59
CA LEU A 183 -1.64 10.45 18.22
C LEU A 183 -2.75 9.60 17.56
N SER A 184 -3.84 9.39 18.30
CA SER A 184 -5.03 8.68 17.83
C SER A 184 -6.07 9.65 17.26
N GLY A 185 -7.22 9.13 16.81
CA GLY A 185 -8.30 9.93 16.22
C GLY A 185 -9.01 10.88 17.20
N THR A 186 -10.28 11.16 16.94
CA THR A 186 -11.11 12.07 17.75
C THR A 186 -12.02 11.36 18.77
N VAL A 187 -12.02 10.02 18.81
CA VAL A 187 -12.96 9.21 19.61
C VAL A 187 -12.26 8.61 20.84
N GLU A 188 -12.72 8.99 22.04
CA GLU A 188 -12.13 8.57 23.32
C GLU A 188 -12.15 7.04 23.52
N ASN A 189 -13.22 6.34 23.11
CA ASN A 189 -13.30 4.87 23.26
C ASN A 189 -12.21 4.14 22.47
N LEU A 190 -11.91 4.58 21.23
CA LEU A 190 -10.84 4.01 20.40
C LEU A 190 -9.44 4.35 20.95
N ARG A 191 -9.28 5.53 21.56
CA ARG A 191 -8.06 5.94 22.28
C ARG A 191 -7.80 5.03 23.48
N VAL A 192 -8.82 4.80 24.31
CA VAL A 192 -8.75 3.88 25.47
C VAL A 192 -8.43 2.46 25.01
N GLN A 193 -9.13 1.95 23.99
CA GLN A 193 -8.86 0.62 23.42
C GLN A 193 -7.40 0.47 22.94
N THR A 194 -6.88 1.47 22.22
CA THR A 194 -5.48 1.50 21.77
C THR A 194 -4.49 1.59 22.94
N GLN A 195 -4.77 2.39 23.97
CA GLN A 195 -3.94 2.51 25.16
C GLN A 195 -3.88 1.19 25.95
N THR A 196 -5.03 0.58 26.24
CA THR A 196 -5.10 -0.72 26.93
C THR A 196 -4.42 -1.82 26.12
N ARG A 197 -4.59 -1.81 24.80
CA ARG A 197 -3.88 -2.75 23.92
C ARG A 197 -2.37 -2.57 24.00
N LEU A 198 -1.84 -1.35 23.83
CA LEU A 198 -0.40 -1.09 23.89
C LEU A 198 0.18 -1.44 25.26
N LEU A 199 -0.54 -1.18 26.36
CA LEU A 199 -0.12 -1.57 27.71
C LEU A 199 -0.01 -3.10 27.84
N ASN A 200 -1.00 -3.84 27.33
CA ASN A 200 -1.06 -5.32 27.34
C ASN A 200 -0.20 -5.99 26.24
N ASP A 201 0.33 -5.21 25.31
CA ASP A 201 1.28 -5.63 24.29
C ASP A 201 2.72 -5.44 24.81
N LEU A 202 3.04 -4.32 25.47
CA LEU A 202 4.41 -3.92 25.82
C LEU A 202 4.89 -4.35 27.22
N ASN A 203 3.99 -4.52 28.21
CA ASN A 203 4.39 -5.00 29.53
C ASN A 203 4.42 -6.54 29.60
N ASP A 204 5.62 -7.12 29.74
CA ASP A 204 5.83 -8.46 30.30
C ASP A 204 6.67 -8.33 31.57
N SER A 205 6.32 -9.11 32.60
CA SER A 205 7.09 -9.38 33.82
C SER A 205 8.60 -9.67 33.62
N LYS A 206 8.99 -10.18 32.45
CA LYS A 206 10.37 -10.53 32.08
C LYS A 206 11.14 -9.38 31.43
N CYS A 207 10.45 -8.31 31.05
CA CYS A 207 11.06 -7.16 30.39
C CYS A 207 11.97 -6.41 31.38
N LYS A 208 13.14 -5.99 30.90
CA LYS A 208 14.02 -5.10 31.66
C LYS A 208 13.40 -3.72 31.87
N PHE A 209 12.47 -3.28 31.01
CA PHE A 209 11.77 -2.00 31.13
C PHE A 209 10.37 -2.11 31.74
N SER A 210 9.96 -1.08 32.47
CA SER A 210 8.59 -0.91 32.98
C SER A 210 7.84 0.10 32.10
N TRP A 211 6.77 -0.33 31.42
CA TRP A 211 5.98 0.57 30.57
C TRP A 211 4.85 1.22 31.36
N ARG A 212 4.92 2.54 31.50
CA ARG A 212 3.92 3.37 32.18
C ARG A 212 3.13 4.18 31.15
N SER A 213 1.82 3.97 31.12
CA SER A 213 0.90 4.81 30.33
C SER A 213 0.60 6.09 31.12
N LEU A 214 0.84 7.25 30.51
CA LEU A 214 0.51 8.55 31.07
C LEU A 214 -0.84 9.04 30.49
N GLU A 215 -1.74 9.53 31.35
CA GLU A 215 -3.07 9.96 30.95
C GLU A 215 -3.23 11.49 30.92
N LYS A 216 -4.00 11.98 29.93
CA LYS A 216 -4.61 13.33 29.94
C LYS A 216 -3.60 14.48 30.19
N LEU A 217 -2.37 14.30 29.70
CA LEU A 217 -1.22 15.18 29.91
C LEU A 217 -1.56 16.67 29.73
N SER A 218 -1.23 17.46 30.76
CA SER A 218 -1.48 18.90 30.87
C SER A 218 -0.71 19.47 32.08
N LYS A 219 -0.74 20.80 32.28
CA LYS A 219 -0.16 21.44 33.49
C LYS A 219 -0.80 20.96 34.80
N ASN A 220 -2.01 20.40 34.72
CA ASN A 220 -2.81 19.96 35.87
C ASN A 220 -3.08 18.44 35.78
N CYS A 221 -2.11 17.65 35.30
CA CYS A 221 -2.17 16.19 35.36
C CYS A 221 -1.98 15.66 36.80
N SER A 222 -2.00 14.34 37.00
CA SER A 222 -1.77 13.78 38.34
C SER A 222 -0.33 14.03 38.78
N GLU A 223 -0.10 14.13 40.09
CA GLU A 223 1.24 14.42 40.63
C GLU A 223 2.27 13.35 40.21
N GLY A 224 1.85 12.09 40.07
CA GLY A 224 2.69 10.98 39.59
C GLY A 224 2.97 10.99 38.09
N ASP A 225 2.32 11.88 37.32
CA ASP A 225 2.52 12.08 35.88
C ASP A 225 3.26 13.39 35.54
N LEU A 226 3.64 14.22 36.52
CA LEU A 226 4.40 15.45 36.28
C LEU A 226 5.85 15.12 35.84
N PRO A 227 6.45 15.80 34.83
CA PRO A 227 7.75 15.40 34.28
C PRO A 227 8.89 15.37 35.30
N GLN A 228 8.84 16.29 36.28
CA GLN A 228 9.76 16.38 37.42
C GLN A 228 9.81 15.08 38.27
N ASN A 229 8.69 14.34 38.32
CA ASN A 229 8.49 13.10 39.06
C ASN A 229 8.68 11.84 38.18
N LEU A 230 9.11 12.01 36.92
CA LEU A 230 9.38 10.94 35.96
C LEU A 230 10.88 10.82 35.66
N HIS A 231 11.28 9.67 35.14
CA HIS A 231 12.68 9.25 35.01
C HIS A 231 13.10 9.11 33.53
N PHE A 232 13.67 10.17 32.97
CA PHE A 232 14.15 10.19 31.58
C PHE A 232 15.66 10.02 31.47
N GLU A 233 16.40 10.07 32.58
CA GLU A 233 17.85 9.91 32.59
C GLU A 233 18.34 8.55 32.05
N GLU A 234 19.51 8.55 31.43
CA GLU A 234 20.05 7.37 30.75
C GLU A 234 20.31 6.21 31.71
N GLY A 235 20.07 4.98 31.23
CA GLY A 235 20.15 3.76 32.04
C GLY A 235 18.91 3.48 32.90
N ASN A 236 17.96 4.42 33.03
CA ASN A 236 16.72 4.15 33.79
C ASN A 236 15.83 3.10 33.08
N ARG A 237 15.06 2.36 33.89
CA ARG A 237 14.20 1.24 33.48
C ARG A 237 12.78 1.66 33.10
N ASP A 238 12.30 2.83 33.52
CA ASP A 238 10.97 3.31 33.14
C ASP A 238 10.91 3.67 31.65
N ARG A 239 9.75 3.44 31.02
CA ARG A 239 9.43 3.84 29.64
C ARG A 239 8.01 4.39 29.59
N TYR A 240 7.86 5.61 29.12
CA TYR A 240 6.59 6.35 29.18
C TYR A 240 5.92 6.42 27.82
N PHE A 241 4.61 6.14 27.77
CA PHE A 241 3.83 6.38 26.56
C PHE A 241 2.50 7.06 26.86
N SER A 242 1.98 7.83 25.91
CA SER A 242 0.66 8.49 26.01
C SER A 242 -0.10 8.37 24.69
N VAL A 243 -1.35 7.89 24.75
CA VAL A 243 -2.25 7.86 23.59
C VAL A 243 -3.15 9.09 23.63
N CYS A 244 -2.86 10.07 22.79
CA CYS A 244 -3.50 11.39 22.77
C CYS A 244 -4.54 11.51 21.64
N LEU A 245 -5.68 12.15 21.90
CA LEU A 245 -6.62 12.52 20.83
C LEU A 245 -6.09 13.69 20.01
N LYS A 246 -6.37 13.69 18.70
CA LYS A 246 -6.17 14.85 17.80
C LYS A 246 -7.24 15.93 18.00
N ILE A 247 -7.33 16.49 19.21
CA ILE A 247 -8.22 17.61 19.54
C ILE A 247 -7.45 18.74 20.26
N LYS A 248 -7.87 20.00 20.03
CA LYS A 248 -7.16 21.21 20.49
C LYS A 248 -6.77 21.15 21.97
N SER A 249 -7.70 20.82 22.86
CA SER A 249 -7.47 20.80 24.32
C SER A 249 -6.43 19.76 24.75
N ARG A 250 -6.43 18.56 24.16
CA ARG A 250 -5.47 17.49 24.47
C ARG A 250 -4.08 17.81 23.92
N LEU A 251 -3.99 18.28 22.68
CA LEU A 251 -2.70 18.65 22.06
C LEU A 251 -2.09 19.90 22.72
N SER A 252 -2.89 20.90 23.09
CA SER A 252 -2.40 22.04 23.88
C SER A 252 -1.94 21.61 25.27
N GLY A 253 -2.62 20.65 25.92
CA GLY A 253 -2.18 20.06 27.19
C GLY A 253 -0.86 19.31 27.07
N LEU A 254 -0.69 18.48 26.04
CA LEU A 254 0.53 17.76 25.74
C LEU A 254 1.72 18.71 25.52
N ASN A 255 1.55 19.75 24.69
CA ASN A 255 2.57 20.76 24.46
C ASN A 255 2.82 21.63 25.71
N ASP A 256 1.82 21.85 26.57
CA ASP A 256 2.03 22.49 27.86
C ASP A 256 2.83 21.60 28.83
N TRP A 257 2.64 20.28 28.79
CA TRP A 257 3.26 19.30 29.69
C TRP A 257 4.73 19.00 29.36
N LEU A 258 5.04 18.80 28.07
CA LEU A 258 6.41 18.57 27.58
C LEU A 258 7.38 19.74 27.86
N ASN A 259 6.82 20.91 28.17
CA ASN A 259 7.54 22.16 28.40
C ASN A 259 7.37 22.66 29.85
N LEU A 260 7.18 21.74 30.82
CA LEU A 260 7.14 22.06 32.26
C LEU A 260 8.52 22.05 32.94
N ASP A 261 9.47 21.24 32.45
CA ASP A 261 10.80 21.05 33.05
C ASP A 261 11.86 20.89 31.95
N ASP A 262 12.67 21.93 31.74
CA ASP A 262 13.72 21.97 30.71
C ASP A 262 14.85 20.93 30.92
N ASN A 263 15.08 20.49 32.16
CA ASN A 263 16.12 19.50 32.45
C ASN A 263 15.64 18.09 32.08
N LYS A 264 14.40 17.76 32.43
CA LYS A 264 13.75 16.50 32.01
C LYS A 264 13.50 16.50 30.49
N ARG A 265 13.12 17.63 29.90
CA ARG A 265 12.97 17.82 28.45
C ARG A 265 14.23 17.47 27.67
N LYS A 266 15.40 17.93 28.12
CA LYS A 266 16.71 17.59 27.54
C LYS A 266 17.10 16.11 27.65
N GLN A 267 16.44 15.34 28.50
CA GLN A 267 16.65 13.89 28.63
C GLN A 267 15.70 13.07 27.74
N MET A 268 14.64 13.68 27.18
CA MET A 268 13.64 12.95 26.39
C MET A 268 14.16 12.62 24.97
N LYS A 269 14.24 11.33 24.65
CA LYS A 269 14.32 10.81 23.29
C LYS A 269 12.89 10.43 22.87
N VAL A 270 12.25 11.32 22.11
CA VAL A 270 10.81 11.29 21.78
C VAL A 270 10.58 10.59 20.44
N LEU A 271 9.61 9.67 20.43
CA LEU A 271 9.03 9.10 19.20
C LEU A 271 7.52 9.38 19.15
N VAL A 272 7.11 10.18 18.16
CA VAL A 272 5.72 10.51 17.83
C VAL A 272 5.24 9.56 16.72
N ILE A 273 4.19 8.80 17.00
CA ILE A 273 3.53 7.89 16.06
C ILE A 273 2.13 8.44 15.79
N ASP A 274 1.87 8.86 14.56
CA ASP A 274 0.63 9.52 14.17
C ASP A 274 -0.30 8.55 13.43
N ASP A 275 -1.21 7.86 14.14
CA ASP A 275 -2.07 6.83 13.53
C ASP A 275 -3.32 7.43 12.88
N GLU A 276 -3.73 6.87 11.75
CA GLU A 276 -4.63 7.49 10.78
C GLU A 276 -4.18 8.93 10.42
N ALA A 277 -2.90 9.05 10.01
CA ALA A 277 -2.21 10.33 9.72
C ALA A 277 -2.86 11.22 8.66
N ASP A 278 -3.73 10.65 7.82
CA ASP A 278 -4.50 11.35 6.80
C ASP A 278 -5.64 12.19 7.39
N GLN A 279 -6.02 12.00 8.65
CA GLN A 279 -7.30 12.48 9.15
C GLN A 279 -7.30 13.92 9.68
N ALA A 280 -6.63 14.18 10.81
CA ALA A 280 -6.69 15.47 11.51
C ALA A 280 -5.33 16.19 11.59
N SER A 281 -4.25 15.47 11.30
CA SER A 281 -2.87 15.99 11.22
C SER A 281 -2.61 16.78 9.95
N ILE A 282 -3.46 16.60 8.93
CA ILE A 282 -3.44 17.31 7.64
C ILE A 282 -4.00 18.74 7.81
N ASP A 283 -3.22 19.78 7.47
CA ASP A 283 -3.76 21.14 7.35
C ASP A 283 -4.88 21.18 6.31
N THR A 284 -5.94 21.89 6.62
CA THR A 284 -7.19 21.94 5.83
C THR A 284 -7.71 23.37 5.62
N SER A 285 -6.84 24.36 5.87
CA SER A 285 -7.07 25.78 5.60
C SER A 285 -6.85 26.12 4.13
N LYS A 286 -7.43 27.25 3.68
CA LYS A 286 -7.12 27.84 2.37
C LYS A 286 -5.71 28.45 2.34
N GLU A 287 -5.26 28.90 1.18
CA GLU A 287 -3.97 29.60 1.03
C GLU A 287 -3.95 30.91 1.82
N ASP A 288 -5.04 31.69 1.77
CA ASP A 288 -5.23 32.95 2.51
C ASP A 288 -5.75 32.78 3.95
N GLU A 289 -5.73 31.56 4.51
CA GLU A 289 -6.23 31.27 5.87
C GLU A 289 -5.14 30.72 6.78
N ASP A 290 -5.21 31.08 8.06
CA ASP A 290 -4.38 30.49 9.10
C ASP A 290 -4.49 28.95 9.12
N ARG A 291 -3.31 28.34 9.28
CA ARG A 291 -3.07 26.90 9.46
C ARG A 291 -3.99 26.34 10.55
N LYS A 292 -4.67 25.21 10.28
CA LYS A 292 -5.65 24.68 11.24
C LYS A 292 -4.98 24.21 12.54
N THR A 293 -5.59 24.58 13.67
CA THR A 293 -4.96 24.54 15.00
C THR A 293 -4.46 23.15 15.42
N ILE A 294 -5.12 22.07 15.00
CA ILE A 294 -4.69 20.69 15.32
C ILE A 294 -3.35 20.39 14.64
N ASN A 295 -3.25 20.62 13.34
CA ASN A 295 -2.01 20.49 12.57
C ASN A 295 -0.91 21.44 13.10
N ASN A 296 -1.24 22.71 13.44
CA ASN A 296 -0.26 23.64 14.02
C ASN A 296 0.30 23.15 15.37
N LEU A 297 -0.54 22.58 16.24
CA LEU A 297 -0.08 22.04 17.54
C LEU A 297 0.82 20.80 17.36
N ILE A 298 0.59 19.98 16.33
CA ILE A 298 1.46 18.83 16.01
C ILE A 298 2.77 19.30 15.37
N ILE A 299 2.74 20.30 14.49
CA ILE A 299 3.97 20.94 13.97
C ILE A 299 4.78 21.54 15.12
N ASN A 300 4.15 22.27 16.05
CA ASN A 300 4.87 22.84 17.20
C ASN A 300 5.53 21.78 18.09
N LEU A 301 4.89 20.61 18.26
CA LEU A 301 5.46 19.47 18.98
C LEU A 301 6.76 18.97 18.30
N VAL A 302 6.73 18.79 16.98
CA VAL A 302 7.85 18.22 16.21
C VAL A 302 8.96 19.24 15.99
N GLU A 303 8.62 20.50 15.74
CA GLU A 303 9.58 21.60 15.47
C GLU A 303 10.09 22.32 16.73
N ASN A 304 9.96 21.70 17.91
CA ASN A 304 10.49 22.20 19.18
C ASN A 304 9.96 23.61 19.59
N ARG A 305 8.66 23.84 19.43
CA ARG A 305 7.97 25.12 19.72
C ARG A 305 6.92 24.96 20.85
N ASP A 306 6.53 26.08 21.45
CA ASP A 306 5.42 26.11 22.41
C ASP A 306 4.05 26.01 21.71
N LYS A 307 2.95 25.95 22.46
CA LYS A 307 1.60 25.88 21.87
C LYS A 307 1.15 27.12 21.09
N ASN A 308 1.92 28.21 21.16
CA ASN A 308 1.70 29.48 20.47
C ASN A 308 2.67 29.68 19.28
N SER A 309 3.49 28.67 18.97
CA SER A 309 4.53 28.66 17.93
C SER A 309 5.79 29.50 18.24
N ASN A 310 6.03 29.87 19.50
CA ASN A 310 7.32 30.41 19.93
C ASN A 310 8.39 29.31 19.98
N GLU A 311 9.64 29.62 19.62
CA GLU A 311 10.76 28.68 19.76
C GLU A 311 11.11 28.41 21.23
N ILE A 312 11.51 27.17 21.52
CA ILE A 312 11.96 26.76 22.85
C ILE A 312 13.47 26.53 22.82
N LYS A 313 14.19 27.29 23.65
CA LYS A 313 15.66 27.30 23.70
C LYS A 313 16.27 25.92 23.94
N GLU A 314 15.70 25.17 24.89
CA GLU A 314 16.22 23.87 25.30
C GLU A 314 15.54 22.77 24.47
N LYS A 315 16.30 22.08 23.62
CA LYS A 315 15.77 21.04 22.72
C LYS A 315 15.53 19.69 23.44
N PHE A 316 14.73 18.83 22.82
CA PHE A 316 14.69 17.41 23.17
C PHE A 316 16.01 16.75 22.75
N GLN A 317 16.40 15.66 23.41
CA GLN A 317 17.57 14.88 22.98
C GLN A 317 17.33 14.29 21.59
N ALA A 318 16.13 13.77 21.32
CA ALA A 318 15.72 13.36 19.99
C ALA A 318 14.23 13.61 19.75
N MET A 319 13.85 13.98 18.53
CA MET A 319 12.47 14.11 18.07
C MET A 319 12.29 13.41 16.72
N ASN A 320 11.48 12.34 16.75
CA ASN A 320 11.16 11.54 15.58
C ASN A 320 9.65 11.50 15.38
N TYR A 321 9.19 11.73 14.15
CA TYR A 321 7.77 11.73 13.77
C TYR A 321 7.51 10.72 12.67
N ILE A 322 6.50 9.87 12.83
CA ILE A 322 6.11 8.87 11.84
C ILE A 322 4.59 8.87 11.66
N GLY A 323 4.13 9.25 10.47
CA GLY A 323 2.74 9.04 10.07
C GLY A 323 2.46 7.56 9.80
N TYR A 324 1.40 6.99 10.38
CA TYR A 324 0.88 5.67 10.05
C TYR A 324 -0.51 5.81 9.41
N THR A 325 -0.71 5.23 8.23
CA THR A 325 -2.04 5.22 7.57
C THR A 325 -2.19 4.01 6.65
N ALA A 326 -3.39 3.82 6.10
CA ALA A 326 -3.65 2.96 4.94
C ALA A 326 -4.09 3.73 3.69
N THR A 327 -4.17 5.06 3.77
CA THR A 327 -4.65 5.94 2.70
C THR A 327 -3.81 7.23 2.69
N PRO A 328 -2.58 7.15 2.16
CA PRO A 328 -1.56 8.20 2.32
C PRO A 328 -1.74 9.41 1.40
N TYR A 329 -2.77 9.44 0.56
CA TYR A 329 -2.86 10.42 -0.50
C TYR A 329 -2.90 11.87 0.01
N ALA A 330 -3.57 12.12 1.14
CA ALA A 330 -3.52 13.42 1.80
C ALA A 330 -2.12 13.76 2.36
N ASN A 331 -1.41 12.80 2.96
CA ASN A 331 -0.05 13.01 3.48
C ASN A 331 0.96 13.32 2.37
N LEU A 332 0.77 12.74 1.18
CA LEU A 332 1.67 12.89 0.03
C LEU A 332 1.33 14.07 -0.90
N LEU A 333 0.16 14.70 -0.75
CA LEU A 333 -0.30 15.79 -1.64
C LEU A 333 -0.62 17.10 -0.92
N ASN A 334 -0.66 17.16 0.43
CA ASN A 334 -1.15 18.36 1.10
C ASN A 334 -0.16 19.54 1.06
N GLU A 335 1.02 19.41 1.66
CA GLU A 335 2.03 20.48 1.71
C GLU A 335 3.43 19.89 1.84
N ALA A 336 4.43 20.61 1.35
CA ALA A 336 5.85 20.24 1.39
C ALA A 336 6.69 21.47 1.76
N LYS A 337 6.48 21.98 2.97
CA LYS A 337 7.26 23.07 3.55
C LYS A 337 8.27 22.49 4.53
N TRP A 338 9.38 23.18 4.79
CA TRP A 338 10.40 22.66 5.71
C TRP A 338 9.86 22.37 7.13
N GLU A 339 8.87 23.13 7.60
CA GLU A 339 8.16 22.92 8.88
C GLU A 339 7.03 21.86 8.82
N SER A 340 6.62 21.39 7.64
CA SER A 340 5.40 20.58 7.52
C SER A 340 5.61 19.11 7.88
N LEU A 341 4.51 18.44 8.24
CA LEU A 341 4.47 17.00 8.54
C LEU A 341 4.60 16.11 7.28
N TYR A 342 5.19 16.64 6.21
CA TYR A 342 5.55 15.87 5.01
C TYR A 342 6.67 14.88 5.35
N PRO A 343 6.59 13.62 4.89
CA PRO A 343 7.58 12.59 5.20
C PRO A 343 8.85 12.75 4.35
N LYS A 344 9.59 13.84 4.59
CA LYS A 344 10.77 14.25 3.81
C LYS A 344 11.88 13.20 3.81
N ASP A 345 12.07 12.47 4.91
CA ASP A 345 13.24 11.62 5.13
C ASP A 345 13.02 10.18 4.65
N PHE A 346 11.84 9.60 4.92
CA PHE A 346 11.51 8.26 4.42
C PHE A 346 10.02 8.00 4.20
N ILE A 347 9.74 7.16 3.20
CA ILE A 347 8.43 6.53 2.99
C ILE A 347 8.63 5.01 3.00
N ALA A 348 7.87 4.33 3.86
CA ALA A 348 7.90 2.89 4.06
C ALA A 348 6.55 2.25 3.71
N THR A 349 6.55 1.06 3.10
CA THR A 349 5.35 0.23 2.92
C THR A 349 5.39 -1.00 3.82
N LEU A 350 4.26 -1.35 4.43
CA LEU A 350 4.11 -2.63 5.12
C LEU A 350 3.51 -3.66 4.15
N LYS A 351 4.14 -4.83 4.06
CA LYS A 351 3.59 -6.02 3.42
C LYS A 351 2.55 -6.67 4.34
N VAL A 352 1.58 -7.35 3.76
CA VAL A 352 0.62 -8.23 4.45
C VAL A 352 0.98 -9.69 4.15
N SER A 353 0.71 -10.61 5.07
CA SER A 353 0.86 -12.03 4.78
C SER A 353 -0.21 -12.49 3.78
N LYS A 354 0.04 -13.60 3.08
CA LYS A 354 -0.92 -14.17 2.10
C LYS A 354 -2.15 -14.83 2.74
N GLU A 355 -2.52 -14.42 3.95
CA GLU A 355 -3.78 -14.76 4.65
C GLU A 355 -4.79 -13.59 4.63
N TYR A 356 -4.37 -12.42 4.15
CA TYR A 356 -5.11 -11.16 4.18
C TYR A 356 -5.96 -10.94 2.92
N PHE A 357 -7.26 -10.69 3.10
CA PHE A 357 -8.18 -10.34 2.03
C PHE A 357 -8.13 -8.81 1.82
N GLY A 358 -7.54 -8.36 0.71
CA GLY A 358 -7.34 -6.94 0.39
C GLY A 358 -8.14 -6.42 -0.80
N PRO A 359 -7.95 -5.14 -1.17
CA PRO A 359 -8.53 -4.54 -2.37
C PRO A 359 -8.25 -5.37 -3.62
N GLN A 360 -6.99 -5.78 -3.80
CA GLN A 360 -6.51 -6.54 -4.93
C GLN A 360 -7.14 -7.94 -4.98
N GLN A 361 -7.15 -8.66 -3.85
CA GLN A 361 -7.74 -10.00 -3.77
C GLN A 361 -9.26 -9.97 -4.04
N ILE A 362 -9.98 -8.98 -3.51
CA ILE A 362 -11.45 -8.93 -3.61
C ILE A 362 -11.92 -8.35 -4.95
N PHE A 363 -11.38 -7.21 -5.39
CA PHE A 363 -11.87 -6.47 -6.57
C PHE A 363 -11.01 -6.67 -7.83
N GLY A 364 -9.88 -7.37 -7.72
CA GLY A 364 -8.89 -7.50 -8.80
C GLY A 364 -7.98 -6.28 -8.92
N ALA A 365 -7.02 -6.33 -9.84
CA ALA A 365 -6.20 -5.20 -10.25
C ALA A 365 -5.71 -5.40 -11.71
N GLU A 366 -6.12 -4.54 -12.65
CA GLU A 366 -5.81 -4.73 -14.08
C GLU A 366 -4.29 -4.48 -14.37
N ASN A 367 -3.60 -3.72 -13.52
CA ASN A 367 -2.22 -3.26 -13.72
C ASN A 367 -1.09 -4.32 -13.53
N CYS A 368 -1.35 -5.57 -13.12
CA CYS A 368 -0.30 -6.57 -12.81
C CYS A 368 0.47 -7.12 -14.03
N SER A 369 0.24 -6.61 -15.24
CA SER A 369 0.80 -7.15 -16.49
C SER A 369 2.21 -6.65 -16.85
N ASN A 370 2.85 -5.81 -16.03
CA ASN A 370 4.16 -5.21 -16.36
C ASN A 370 5.38 -5.89 -15.74
N VAL A 371 5.24 -6.68 -14.66
CA VAL A 371 6.35 -7.42 -14.02
C VAL A 371 6.36 -8.91 -14.39
N ASN A 372 5.33 -9.38 -15.12
CA ASN A 372 5.28 -10.72 -15.70
C ASN A 372 6.34 -10.90 -16.82
N ASP A 373 7.57 -11.27 -16.46
CA ASP A 373 8.48 -12.07 -17.28
C ASP A 373 9.49 -12.83 -16.39
N LEU A 374 9.50 -14.16 -16.53
CA LEU A 374 10.66 -15.03 -16.31
C LEU A 374 11.31 -15.03 -14.91
N ASN A 375 10.53 -15.43 -13.90
CA ASN A 375 10.84 -16.63 -13.09
C ASN A 375 9.56 -17.09 -12.36
N GLU A 376 9.20 -18.38 -12.49
CA GLU A 376 7.99 -18.94 -11.85
C GLU A 376 8.13 -19.13 -10.33
N ASN A 377 9.36 -19.01 -9.78
CA ASN A 377 9.67 -19.47 -8.42
C ASN A 377 10.12 -18.39 -7.41
N GLU A 378 10.38 -17.14 -7.81
CA GLU A 378 11.18 -16.22 -6.95
C GLU A 378 10.60 -14.83 -6.63
N ASN A 379 9.64 -14.32 -7.41
CA ASN A 379 8.95 -13.05 -7.17
C ASN A 379 7.42 -13.22 -7.15
N GLU A 380 6.93 -13.90 -6.12
CA GLU A 380 5.51 -14.28 -5.97
C GLU A 380 4.54 -13.09 -6.05
N ASP A 381 4.77 -12.03 -5.26
CA ASP A 381 3.89 -10.85 -5.17
C ASP A 381 3.68 -10.15 -6.53
N ALA A 382 4.65 -10.26 -7.44
CA ALA A 382 4.68 -9.53 -8.71
C ALA A 382 4.05 -10.30 -9.89
N ASN A 383 3.94 -11.63 -9.76
CA ASN A 383 3.22 -12.50 -10.69
C ASN A 383 1.72 -12.65 -10.32
N ALA A 384 1.31 -12.16 -9.14
CA ALA A 384 -0.03 -12.32 -8.59
C ALA A 384 -1.12 -11.71 -9.51
N ASN A 385 -1.81 -12.58 -10.26
CA ASN A 385 -2.82 -12.19 -11.22
C ASN A 385 -4.19 -12.01 -10.55
N TYR A 386 -4.39 -10.86 -9.91
CA TYR A 386 -5.62 -10.52 -9.19
C TYR A 386 -6.84 -10.36 -10.12
N ASN A 387 -7.63 -11.43 -10.27
CA ASN A 387 -8.90 -11.44 -11.01
C ASN A 387 -10.10 -10.88 -10.21
N GLY A 388 -9.93 -10.73 -8.89
CA GLY A 388 -11.03 -10.55 -7.94
C GLY A 388 -11.69 -11.87 -7.55
N MET A 389 -12.25 -11.94 -6.35
CA MET A 389 -12.98 -13.10 -5.84
C MET A 389 -14.49 -12.92 -6.05
N ASP A 390 -15.19 -13.99 -6.42
CA ASP A 390 -16.64 -13.97 -6.66
C ASP A 390 -17.49 -14.00 -5.38
N ILE A 391 -17.26 -12.98 -4.54
CA ILE A 391 -17.97 -12.71 -3.28
C ILE A 391 -18.77 -11.39 -3.34
N ILE A 392 -18.90 -10.79 -4.53
CA ILE A 392 -19.55 -9.49 -4.73
C ILE A 392 -20.91 -9.69 -5.41
N ARG A 393 -21.97 -9.15 -4.81
CA ARG A 393 -23.35 -9.22 -5.32
C ARG A 393 -23.87 -7.83 -5.65
N GLU A 394 -24.58 -7.66 -6.76
CA GLU A 394 -25.07 -6.33 -7.18
C GLU A 394 -26.38 -5.95 -6.48
N ILE A 395 -26.39 -4.76 -5.86
CA ILE A 395 -27.60 -4.10 -5.36
C ILE A 395 -28.29 -3.42 -6.54
N SER A 396 -29.47 -3.92 -6.90
CA SER A 396 -30.22 -3.46 -8.07
C SER A 396 -30.64 -1.98 -7.96
N LYS A 397 -30.86 -1.34 -9.11
CA LYS A 397 -31.38 0.04 -9.19
C LYS A 397 -32.79 0.18 -8.58
N ASN A 398 -33.54 -0.92 -8.49
CA ASN A 398 -34.85 -0.97 -7.83
C ASN A 398 -34.69 -1.01 -6.30
N ASP A 399 -33.88 -1.94 -5.77
CA ASP A 399 -33.57 -2.03 -4.33
C ASP A 399 -33.00 -0.72 -3.79
N LEU A 400 -32.11 -0.08 -4.56
CA LEU A 400 -31.53 1.22 -4.25
C LEU A 400 -32.54 2.37 -4.27
N ASN A 401 -33.70 2.21 -4.91
CA ASN A 401 -34.81 3.15 -4.79
C ASN A 401 -35.65 2.85 -3.54
N VAL A 402 -35.96 1.58 -3.24
CA VAL A 402 -36.68 1.19 -2.00
C VAL A 402 -35.96 1.76 -0.76
N ILE A 403 -34.63 1.67 -0.71
CA ILE A 403 -33.82 2.24 0.38
C ILE A 403 -33.99 3.76 0.53
N LYS A 404 -34.11 4.51 -0.59
CA LYS A 404 -34.36 5.96 -0.53
C LYS A 404 -35.73 6.29 0.03
N GLU A 405 -36.74 5.49 -0.26
CA GLU A 405 -38.08 5.71 0.27
C GLU A 405 -38.15 5.40 1.77
N ILE A 406 -37.41 4.39 2.25
CA ILE A 406 -37.17 4.14 3.68
C ILE A 406 -36.47 5.35 4.34
N HIS A 407 -35.39 5.88 3.75
CA HIS A 407 -34.65 7.06 4.27
C HIS A 407 -35.45 8.38 4.24
N LYS A 408 -36.52 8.46 3.44
CA LYS A 408 -37.47 9.58 3.46
C LYS A 408 -38.47 9.50 4.61
N GLY A 409 -38.59 8.35 5.28
CA GLY A 409 -39.61 8.13 6.32
C GLY A 409 -41.04 8.18 5.76
N ILE A 410 -41.23 7.78 4.49
CA ILE A 410 -42.57 7.65 3.91
C ILE A 410 -43.28 6.52 4.65
N LYS A 411 -44.25 6.90 5.48
CA LYS A 411 -45.13 5.94 6.14
C LYS A 411 -45.98 5.25 5.09
N ALA A 412 -46.12 3.94 5.26
CA ALA A 412 -47.40 3.24 5.29
C ALA A 412 -48.60 4.04 4.78
N ASP A 413 -49.19 3.57 3.68
CA ASP A 413 -50.62 3.79 3.48
C ASP A 413 -51.35 3.07 4.65
N PRO A 414 -52.38 3.66 5.28
CA PRO A 414 -53.19 2.96 6.27
C PRO A 414 -53.81 1.63 5.79
N VAL A 415 -53.82 1.37 4.48
CA VAL A 415 -54.26 0.13 3.83
C VAL A 415 -53.09 -0.79 3.42
N ASP A 416 -51.88 -0.25 3.22
CA ASP A 416 -50.65 -0.99 2.87
C ASP A 416 -49.42 -0.40 3.59
N PRO A 417 -48.93 -1.06 4.67
CA PRO A 417 -47.89 -0.48 5.52
C PRO A 417 -46.51 -0.28 4.88
N ILE A 418 -46.15 -1.01 3.81
CA ILE A 418 -44.90 -0.79 3.08
C ILE A 418 -45.08 -1.21 1.61
N PRO A 419 -45.39 -0.28 0.67
CA PRO A 419 -45.72 -0.62 -0.73
C PRO A 419 -44.56 -1.25 -1.55
N PHE A 420 -43.39 -1.46 -0.95
CA PHE A 420 -42.24 -2.14 -1.55
C PHE A 420 -41.52 -3.14 -0.60
N GLY A 421 -41.95 -3.26 0.66
CA GLY A 421 -41.27 -4.06 1.69
C GLY A 421 -39.78 -3.70 1.91
N ILE A 422 -39.03 -4.68 2.43
CA ILE A 422 -37.56 -4.65 2.52
C ILE A 422 -36.92 -5.06 1.15
N PRO A 423 -35.81 -4.44 0.71
CA PRO A 423 -35.17 -4.75 -0.58
C PRO A 423 -34.78 -6.21 -0.74
N ASN A 424 -34.88 -6.78 -1.96
CA ASN A 424 -34.67 -8.22 -2.17
C ASN A 424 -33.21 -8.63 -1.94
N SER A 425 -32.26 -7.81 -2.42
CA SER A 425 -30.84 -8.02 -2.11
C SER A 425 -30.52 -7.91 -0.62
N MET A 426 -31.30 -7.15 0.16
CA MET A 426 -31.16 -7.08 1.62
C MET A 426 -31.73 -8.33 2.31
N LYS A 427 -32.86 -8.89 1.85
CA LYS A 427 -33.39 -10.19 2.33
C LYS A 427 -32.34 -11.29 2.17
N ARG A 428 -31.74 -11.41 0.99
CA ARG A 428 -30.69 -12.41 0.69
C ARG A 428 -29.43 -12.20 1.55
N ALA A 429 -29.02 -10.95 1.76
CA ALA A 429 -27.87 -10.62 2.61
C ALA A 429 -28.09 -10.98 4.10
N ILE A 430 -29.34 -10.95 4.58
CA ILE A 430 -29.71 -11.40 5.93
C ILE A 430 -29.83 -12.93 5.98
N ALA A 431 -30.45 -13.57 4.99
CA ALA A 431 -30.54 -15.04 4.92
C ALA A 431 -29.14 -15.70 4.94
N TRP A 432 -28.23 -15.25 4.07
CA TRP A 432 -26.84 -15.70 4.08
C TRP A 432 -26.13 -15.51 5.43
N PHE A 433 -26.50 -14.48 6.20
CA PHE A 433 -25.97 -14.25 7.53
C PHE A 433 -26.51 -15.27 8.56
N TYR A 434 -27.81 -15.60 8.51
CA TYR A 434 -28.39 -16.70 9.30
C TYR A 434 -27.70 -18.04 8.98
N ASP A 435 -27.50 -18.35 7.69
CA ASP A 435 -26.79 -19.55 7.24
C ASP A 435 -25.34 -19.58 7.74
N CYS A 436 -24.61 -18.47 7.62
CA CYS A 436 -23.26 -18.35 8.14
C CYS A 436 -23.19 -18.56 9.66
N VAL A 437 -24.16 -18.06 10.43
CA VAL A 437 -24.22 -18.28 11.89
C VAL A 437 -24.46 -19.77 12.19
N ALA A 438 -25.35 -20.44 11.46
CA ALA A 438 -25.60 -21.87 11.62
C ALA A 438 -24.36 -22.72 11.25
N CYS A 439 -23.76 -22.46 10.09
CA CYS A 439 -22.52 -23.09 9.62
C CYS A 439 -21.36 -22.91 10.62
N ARG A 440 -21.16 -21.70 11.15
CA ARG A 440 -20.09 -21.43 12.13
C ARG A 440 -20.30 -22.15 13.46
N ARG A 441 -21.55 -22.35 13.89
CA ARG A 441 -21.90 -23.14 15.08
C ARG A 441 -21.78 -24.66 14.83
N TYR A 442 -22.10 -25.13 13.63
CA TYR A 442 -21.84 -26.50 13.18
C TYR A 442 -20.33 -26.81 13.21
N GLN A 443 -19.50 -25.89 12.73
CA GLN A 443 -18.02 -25.92 12.83
C GLN A 443 -17.48 -25.75 14.27
N HIS A 444 -18.33 -25.76 15.30
CA HIS A 444 -18.00 -25.56 16.71
C HIS A 444 -17.19 -24.27 17.01
N ALA A 445 -17.31 -23.24 16.17
CA ALA A 445 -16.63 -21.98 16.42
C ALA A 445 -17.26 -21.22 17.59
N THR A 446 -16.42 -20.61 18.42
CA THR A 446 -16.84 -19.75 19.54
C THR A 446 -16.62 -18.26 19.29
N LYS A 447 -15.79 -17.91 18.30
CA LYS A 447 -15.57 -16.51 17.88
C LYS A 447 -16.87 -15.89 17.31
N PRO A 448 -17.10 -14.58 17.52
CA PRO A 448 -18.24 -13.87 16.95
C PRO A 448 -18.37 -14.01 15.43
N VAL A 449 -19.61 -13.82 14.95
CA VAL A 449 -19.98 -13.76 13.52
C VAL A 449 -20.84 -12.52 13.33
N SER A 450 -20.50 -11.68 12.35
CA SER A 450 -21.09 -10.35 12.20
C SER A 450 -21.63 -10.08 10.79
N MET A 451 -22.69 -9.29 10.72
CA MET A 451 -23.20 -8.63 9.51
C MET A 451 -23.10 -7.11 9.65
N LEU A 452 -22.80 -6.40 8.56
CA LEU A 452 -22.78 -4.94 8.51
C LEU A 452 -23.79 -4.40 7.47
N ILE A 453 -24.75 -3.57 7.88
CA ILE A 453 -25.64 -2.81 7.01
C ILE A 453 -25.25 -1.33 7.07
N HIS A 454 -24.72 -0.80 5.96
CA HIS A 454 -24.24 0.58 5.86
C HIS A 454 -24.86 1.32 4.66
N THR A 455 -25.99 1.99 4.92
CA THR A 455 -26.80 2.65 3.89
C THR A 455 -26.66 4.18 3.86
N SER A 456 -26.39 4.83 4.99
CA SER A 456 -26.34 6.29 5.13
C SER A 456 -25.23 6.77 6.08
N LEU A 457 -25.27 8.05 6.44
CA LEU A 457 -24.52 8.67 7.54
C LEU A 457 -25.42 9.17 8.69
N ARG A 458 -26.73 9.31 8.45
CA ARG A 458 -27.68 9.92 9.39
C ARG A 458 -28.20 8.88 10.37
N THR A 459 -28.10 9.16 11.66
CA THR A 459 -28.72 8.44 12.79
C THR A 459 -30.13 7.93 12.44
N ALA A 460 -31.04 8.83 12.08
CA ALA A 460 -32.43 8.51 11.70
C ALA A 460 -32.58 7.57 10.48
N ASP A 461 -31.61 7.51 9.56
CA ASP A 461 -31.65 6.57 8.43
C ASP A 461 -31.25 5.15 8.85
N HIS A 462 -30.39 5.02 9.87
CA HIS A 462 -30.05 3.74 10.48
C HIS A 462 -31.22 3.23 11.32
N ASP A 463 -31.87 4.12 12.08
CA ASP A 463 -33.03 3.79 12.92
C ASP A 463 -34.21 3.31 12.05
N ALA A 464 -34.47 3.99 10.92
CA ALA A 464 -35.48 3.59 9.94
C ALA A 464 -35.18 2.23 9.29
N ILE A 465 -33.92 1.96 8.92
CA ILE A 465 -33.50 0.66 8.37
C ILE A 465 -33.58 -0.43 9.44
N SER A 466 -33.17 -0.15 10.68
CA SER A 466 -33.28 -1.07 11.81
C SER A 466 -34.71 -1.47 12.08
N LYS A 467 -35.65 -0.51 12.01
CA LYS A 467 -37.08 -0.81 12.09
C LYS A 467 -37.53 -1.71 10.95
N VAL A 468 -37.27 -1.38 9.69
CA VAL A 468 -37.71 -2.19 8.54
C VAL A 468 -37.10 -3.60 8.54
N VAL A 469 -35.88 -3.78 9.05
CA VAL A 469 -35.26 -5.10 9.24
C VAL A 469 -35.97 -5.91 10.34
N SER A 470 -36.29 -5.29 11.47
CA SER A 470 -36.99 -5.95 12.59
C SER A 470 -38.43 -6.28 12.21
N ASP A 471 -39.18 -5.28 11.71
CA ASP A 471 -40.55 -5.43 11.20
C ASP A 471 -40.65 -6.54 10.13
N TRP A 472 -39.62 -6.78 9.32
CA TRP A 472 -39.61 -7.89 8.36
C TRP A 472 -39.37 -9.25 9.02
N ILE A 473 -38.39 -9.36 9.93
CA ILE A 473 -38.04 -10.60 10.63
C ILE A 473 -39.17 -11.07 11.55
N ASP A 474 -39.90 -10.14 12.18
CA ASP A 474 -41.02 -10.45 13.06
C ASP A 474 -42.30 -10.87 12.30
N ASN A 475 -42.42 -10.53 11.00
CA ASN A 475 -43.60 -10.81 10.18
C ASN A 475 -43.41 -11.89 9.10
N ILE A 476 -42.18 -12.32 8.82
CA ILE A 476 -41.92 -13.47 7.91
C ILE A 476 -42.23 -14.79 8.63
N SER A 477 -42.84 -15.76 7.95
CA SER A 477 -43.02 -17.08 8.55
C SER A 477 -41.69 -17.82 8.68
N LYS A 478 -41.56 -18.69 9.69
CA LYS A 478 -40.33 -19.47 9.90
C LYS A 478 -40.03 -20.38 8.71
N ASP A 479 -41.07 -20.92 8.06
CA ASP A 479 -40.94 -21.73 6.86
C ASP A 479 -40.47 -20.90 5.65
N ASP A 480 -41.02 -19.69 5.44
CA ASP A 480 -40.58 -18.80 4.35
C ASP A 480 -39.13 -18.35 4.54
N LEU A 481 -38.72 -18.04 5.78
CA LEU A 481 -37.33 -17.68 6.09
C LEU A 481 -36.39 -18.88 5.91
N MET A 482 -36.80 -20.08 6.36
CA MET A 482 -36.05 -21.32 6.15
C MET A 482 -35.88 -21.63 4.66
N ASN A 483 -36.94 -21.49 3.85
CA ASN A 483 -36.91 -21.68 2.40
C ASN A 483 -35.99 -20.67 1.71
N LEU A 484 -36.00 -19.40 2.13
CA LEU A 484 -35.10 -18.37 1.60
C LEU A 484 -33.62 -18.65 1.95
N CYS A 485 -33.35 -19.16 3.16
CA CYS A 485 -32.02 -19.61 3.55
C CYS A 485 -31.58 -20.84 2.72
N GLU A 486 -32.47 -21.83 2.53
CA GLU A 486 -32.19 -23.00 1.70
C GLU A 486 -31.92 -22.63 0.23
N GLU A 487 -32.63 -21.63 -0.32
CA GLU A 487 -32.35 -21.08 -1.66
C GLU A 487 -30.98 -20.39 -1.71
N VAL A 488 -30.72 -19.45 -0.79
CA VAL A 488 -29.51 -18.60 -0.79
C VAL A 488 -28.25 -19.42 -0.49
N TRP A 489 -28.30 -20.36 0.46
CA TRP A 489 -27.18 -21.25 0.75
C TRP A 489 -26.82 -22.12 -0.47
N ASN A 490 -27.82 -22.74 -1.11
CA ASN A 490 -27.56 -23.59 -2.26
C ASN A 490 -27.06 -22.79 -3.48
N GLU A 491 -27.49 -21.54 -3.69
CA GLU A 491 -26.92 -20.68 -4.74
C GLU A 491 -25.47 -20.29 -4.42
N GLU A 492 -25.25 -19.66 -3.26
CA GLU A 492 -23.97 -19.03 -2.90
C GLU A 492 -22.83 -20.03 -2.66
N THR A 493 -23.14 -21.26 -2.24
CA THR A 493 -22.13 -22.34 -2.08
C THR A 493 -21.77 -23.02 -3.40
N ASN A 494 -22.70 -23.12 -4.35
CA ASN A 494 -22.42 -23.61 -5.70
C ASN A 494 -21.68 -22.55 -6.54
N GLU A 495 -21.99 -21.26 -6.37
CA GLU A 495 -21.32 -20.18 -7.10
C GLU A 495 -19.86 -19.98 -6.66
N PHE A 496 -19.53 -20.10 -5.36
CA PHE A 496 -18.20 -19.83 -4.82
C PHE A 496 -17.66 -21.02 -4.02
N THR A 497 -17.33 -22.11 -4.72
CA THR A 497 -16.74 -23.31 -4.12
C THR A 497 -15.31 -23.09 -3.62
N LYS A 498 -14.80 -24.03 -2.82
CA LYS A 498 -13.42 -24.03 -2.32
C LYS A 498 -12.37 -24.12 -3.43
N GLU A 499 -12.63 -24.89 -4.48
CA GLU A 499 -11.77 -24.94 -5.67
C GLU A 499 -11.74 -23.59 -6.38
N LYS A 500 -12.88 -22.89 -6.46
CA LYS A 500 -12.96 -21.55 -7.07
C LYS A 500 -12.24 -20.51 -6.22
N PHE A 501 -12.35 -20.56 -4.89
CA PHE A 501 -11.51 -19.76 -3.99
C PHE A 501 -10.01 -20.00 -4.27
N ARG A 502 -9.58 -21.26 -4.47
CA ARG A 502 -8.19 -21.57 -4.82
C ARG A 502 -7.81 -21.18 -6.26
N GLU A 503 -8.75 -21.13 -7.22
CA GLU A 503 -8.49 -20.54 -8.55
C GLU A 503 -8.37 -19.00 -8.52
N GLU A 504 -9.09 -18.33 -7.62
CA GLU A 504 -9.16 -16.87 -7.53
C GLU A 504 -8.15 -16.27 -6.55
N TYR A 505 -7.67 -17.06 -5.58
CA TYR A 505 -6.54 -16.74 -4.69
C TYR A 505 -5.57 -17.95 -4.58
N PRO A 506 -4.81 -18.29 -5.65
CA PRO A 506 -3.91 -19.46 -5.66
C PRO A 506 -2.89 -19.45 -4.53
N ASP A 507 -2.25 -18.29 -4.34
CA ASP A 507 -1.22 -18.01 -3.36
C ASP A 507 -1.66 -18.04 -1.88
N TYR A 508 -2.93 -18.34 -1.56
CA TYR A 508 -3.42 -18.25 -0.19
C TYR A 508 -2.64 -19.18 0.76
N LYS A 509 -2.05 -18.62 1.82
CA LYS A 509 -1.04 -19.30 2.67
C LYS A 509 -1.59 -20.53 3.42
N ILE A 510 -2.87 -20.57 3.72
CA ILE A 510 -3.50 -21.72 4.42
C ILE A 510 -3.74 -22.84 3.39
N PRO A 511 -3.30 -24.08 3.65
CA PRO A 511 -3.50 -25.20 2.73
C PRO A 511 -4.97 -25.70 2.74
N ASP A 512 -5.40 -26.35 1.66
CA ASP A 512 -6.82 -26.71 1.45
C ASP A 512 -7.39 -27.69 2.51
N ASN A 513 -6.53 -28.42 3.23
CA ASN A 513 -6.93 -29.28 4.36
C ASN A 513 -7.14 -28.53 5.68
N GLU A 514 -6.71 -27.27 5.79
CA GLU A 514 -6.99 -26.37 6.93
C GLU A 514 -8.17 -25.41 6.65
N ILE A 515 -8.57 -25.23 5.39
CA ILE A 515 -9.71 -24.38 5.01
C ILE A 515 -11.02 -25.12 5.29
N ASN A 516 -11.87 -24.52 6.12
CA ASN A 516 -13.21 -25.01 6.41
C ASN A 516 -14.07 -25.02 5.14
N ASP A 517 -14.63 -26.18 4.82
CA ASP A 517 -15.56 -26.37 3.71
C ASP A 517 -17.01 -26.03 4.08
N TYR A 518 -17.89 -25.96 3.08
CA TYR A 518 -19.32 -25.83 3.33
C TYR A 518 -19.93 -27.17 3.77
N PRO A 519 -20.67 -27.23 4.89
CA PRO A 519 -21.56 -28.36 5.19
C PRO A 519 -22.75 -28.41 4.22
N SER A 520 -23.48 -29.53 4.15
CA SER A 520 -24.74 -29.56 3.41
C SER A 520 -25.80 -28.74 4.16
N PHE A 521 -26.82 -28.24 3.46
CA PHE A 521 -27.90 -27.51 4.13
C PHE A 521 -28.59 -28.36 5.21
N SER A 522 -28.70 -29.68 5.01
CA SER A 522 -29.28 -30.60 5.98
C SER A 522 -28.48 -30.72 7.28
N ASP A 523 -27.17 -30.45 7.27
CA ASP A 523 -26.32 -30.52 8.47
C ASP A 523 -26.48 -29.26 9.34
N ILE A 524 -26.79 -28.11 8.73
CA ILE A 524 -26.98 -26.83 9.44
C ILE A 524 -28.43 -26.55 9.81
N LYS A 525 -29.41 -27.23 9.19
CA LYS A 525 -30.86 -26.94 9.29
C LYS A 525 -31.39 -26.89 10.73
N ASP A 526 -31.02 -27.85 11.58
CA ASP A 526 -31.44 -27.90 12.99
C ASP A 526 -30.84 -26.76 13.83
N ILE A 527 -29.65 -26.28 13.46
CA ILE A 527 -28.98 -25.15 14.13
C ILE A 527 -29.58 -23.83 13.63
N LEU A 528 -29.81 -23.72 12.32
CA LEU A 528 -30.49 -22.58 11.68
C LEU A 528 -31.90 -22.37 12.27
N MET A 529 -32.68 -23.44 12.43
CA MET A 529 -33.98 -23.40 13.09
C MET A 529 -33.88 -22.84 14.52
N GLN A 530 -32.87 -23.23 15.29
CA GLN A 530 -32.61 -22.62 16.62
C GLN A 530 -32.27 -21.13 16.53
N VAL A 531 -31.47 -20.67 15.55
CA VAL A 531 -31.20 -19.23 15.37
C VAL A 531 -32.51 -18.47 15.09
N ILE A 532 -33.37 -19.01 14.24
CA ILE A 532 -34.67 -18.45 13.89
C ILE A 532 -35.63 -18.46 15.11
N ASP A 533 -35.62 -19.53 15.91
CA ASP A 533 -36.44 -19.65 17.12
C ASP A 533 -36.07 -18.63 18.21
N TYR A 534 -34.79 -18.26 18.34
CA TYR A 534 -34.33 -17.22 19.26
C TYR A 534 -34.47 -15.78 18.73
N GLY A 535 -34.77 -15.59 17.43
CA GLY A 535 -35.06 -14.29 16.82
C GLY A 535 -33.91 -13.27 16.78
N LEU A 536 -34.29 -12.03 16.46
CA LEU A 536 -33.45 -10.83 16.49
C LEU A 536 -33.84 -9.99 17.72
N ASP A 537 -32.88 -9.64 18.59
CA ASP A 537 -33.13 -8.82 19.78
C ASP A 537 -31.89 -7.96 20.10
N LYS A 538 -32.01 -6.95 20.96
CA LYS A 538 -30.87 -6.12 21.39
C LYS A 538 -30.17 -6.76 22.59
N ILE A 539 -28.93 -6.32 22.85
CA ILE A 539 -28.16 -6.76 24.01
C ILE A 539 -28.83 -6.20 25.29
N LYS A 540 -29.10 -7.06 26.27
CA LYS A 540 -29.75 -6.69 27.54
C LYS A 540 -28.72 -6.61 28.67
N LEU A 541 -29.09 -5.96 29.77
CA LEU A 541 -28.37 -6.08 31.03
C LEU A 541 -29.05 -7.14 31.91
N ASN A 542 -28.25 -7.88 32.68
CA ASN A 542 -28.74 -8.73 33.76
C ASN A 542 -28.87 -7.92 35.08
N ASP A 543 -29.28 -8.60 36.16
CA ASP A 543 -29.43 -8.01 37.50
C ASP A 543 -28.12 -7.48 38.13
N GLU A 544 -26.96 -7.68 37.48
CA GLU A 544 -25.61 -7.25 37.93
C GLU A 544 -24.99 -6.17 37.01
N ASP A 545 -25.79 -5.51 36.15
CA ASP A 545 -25.36 -4.57 35.10
C ASP A 545 -24.37 -5.16 34.04
N GLU A 546 -24.23 -6.48 33.99
CA GLU A 546 -23.46 -7.19 32.95
C GLU A 546 -24.30 -7.45 31.69
N LYS A 547 -23.62 -7.60 30.53
CA LYS A 547 -24.29 -7.76 29.22
C LYS A 547 -24.65 -9.21 28.97
N GLU A 548 -25.95 -9.48 28.81
CA GLU A 548 -26.46 -10.78 28.41
C GLU A 548 -26.51 -10.91 26.88
N TYR A 549 -25.99 -12.03 26.38
CA TYR A 549 -25.93 -12.35 24.95
C TYR A 549 -26.79 -13.59 24.68
N HIS A 550 -27.83 -13.45 23.87
CA HIS A 550 -28.72 -14.56 23.51
C HIS A 550 -28.15 -15.42 22.36
N ARG A 551 -28.79 -16.58 22.13
CA ARG A 551 -28.45 -17.52 21.05
C ARG A 551 -29.06 -17.15 19.69
N GLY A 552 -29.87 -16.11 19.61
CA GLY A 552 -30.37 -15.56 18.35
C GLY A 552 -29.33 -14.67 17.68
N ILE A 553 -29.80 -13.55 17.14
CA ILE A 553 -28.97 -12.49 16.56
C ILE A 553 -29.10 -11.22 17.40
N ASN A 554 -27.95 -10.69 17.84
CA ASN A 554 -27.85 -9.48 18.65
C ASN A 554 -27.83 -8.26 17.71
N LEU A 555 -28.89 -7.45 17.74
CA LEU A 555 -29.03 -6.21 16.96
C LEU A 555 -28.20 -5.08 17.59
N CYS A 556 -27.35 -4.44 16.78
CA CYS A 556 -26.51 -3.32 17.19
C CYS A 556 -26.73 -2.11 16.27
N ILE A 557 -27.10 -0.97 16.84
CA ILE A 557 -27.25 0.33 16.16
C ILE A 557 -26.12 1.26 16.62
N ASP A 558 -25.01 1.28 15.88
CA ASP A 558 -23.86 2.13 16.20
C ASP A 558 -23.98 3.52 15.56
N ASN A 559 -24.68 4.39 16.30
CA ASN A 559 -24.84 5.81 16.04
C ASN A 559 -23.82 6.64 16.85
N ALA A 560 -23.34 7.74 16.25
CA ALA A 560 -22.31 8.59 16.87
C ALA A 560 -22.82 9.33 18.13
N ASP A 561 -24.09 9.75 18.13
CA ASP A 561 -24.65 10.68 19.11
C ASP A 561 -25.00 10.02 20.46
N ASN A 562 -25.30 8.71 20.48
CA ASN A 562 -25.74 7.97 21.66
C ASN A 562 -24.58 7.66 22.62
N ASN A 563 -24.02 8.68 23.28
CA ASN A 563 -22.83 8.60 24.13
C ASN A 563 -22.85 7.45 25.14
N ASN A 564 -24.00 7.18 25.78
CA ASN A 564 -24.13 6.14 26.81
C ASN A 564 -24.32 4.72 26.24
N GLY A 565 -24.71 4.57 24.96
CA GLY A 565 -24.90 3.27 24.32
C GLY A 565 -26.18 2.50 24.68
N PHE A 566 -27.13 3.14 25.38
CA PHE A 566 -28.45 2.58 25.71
C PHE A 566 -29.57 3.32 24.97
N ASP A 567 -30.75 2.70 24.87
CA ASP A 567 -31.99 3.30 24.38
C ASP A 567 -33.01 3.61 25.50
N GLU A 568 -34.21 4.05 25.12
CA GLU A 568 -35.27 4.47 26.05
C GLU A 568 -35.83 3.32 26.91
N ASP A 569 -35.70 2.07 26.44
CA ASP A 569 -36.10 0.85 27.15
C ASP A 569 -34.96 0.25 28.00
N GLY A 570 -33.81 0.91 28.07
CA GLY A 570 -32.63 0.47 28.82
C GLY A 570 -31.80 -0.63 28.13
N GLN A 571 -32.07 -0.94 26.87
CA GLN A 571 -31.35 -1.96 26.11
C GLN A 571 -30.06 -1.38 25.52
N PHE A 572 -29.00 -2.19 25.45
CA PHE A 572 -27.68 -1.75 24.99
C PHE A 572 -27.56 -1.88 23.46
N VAL A 573 -27.47 -0.75 22.76
CA VAL A 573 -27.53 -0.67 21.30
C VAL A 573 -26.17 -0.73 20.60
N ARG A 574 -25.04 -0.53 21.30
CA ARG A 574 -23.72 -0.47 20.65
C ARG A 574 -23.05 -1.84 20.52
N LEU A 575 -22.20 -1.98 19.50
CA LEU A 575 -21.41 -3.19 19.29
C LEU A 575 -20.38 -3.39 20.41
N VAL A 576 -20.58 -4.40 21.25
CA VAL A 576 -19.61 -4.90 22.23
C VAL A 576 -19.61 -6.42 22.18
N TYR A 577 -18.48 -7.02 21.78
CA TYR A 577 -18.28 -8.47 21.80
C TYR A 577 -18.12 -9.00 23.25
N PRO A 578 -18.53 -10.25 23.54
CA PRO A 578 -18.33 -10.86 24.84
C PRO A 578 -16.85 -10.99 25.18
N LYS A 579 -16.48 -10.72 26.44
CA LYS A 579 -15.09 -10.87 26.93
C LYS A 579 -14.70 -12.32 27.18
N ASN A 580 -15.68 -13.17 27.49
CA ASN A 580 -15.52 -14.57 27.83
C ASN A 580 -16.01 -15.43 26.65
N ASP A 581 -15.46 -16.63 26.51
CA ASP A 581 -15.97 -17.61 25.55
C ASP A 581 -17.36 -18.11 26.02
N LEU A 582 -18.37 -17.99 25.14
CA LEU A 582 -19.76 -18.39 25.43
C LEU A 582 -20.04 -19.87 25.11
N GLY A 583 -19.07 -20.60 24.57
CA GLY A 583 -19.23 -21.97 24.06
C GLY A 583 -19.97 -22.06 22.72
N TYR A 584 -20.30 -20.93 22.09
CA TYR A 584 -20.93 -20.86 20.76
C TYR A 584 -20.63 -19.52 20.05
N ALA A 585 -20.66 -19.52 18.73
CA ALA A 585 -20.53 -18.31 17.92
C ALA A 585 -21.73 -17.36 18.15
N SER A 586 -21.47 -16.26 18.86
CA SER A 586 -22.40 -15.15 19.03
C SER A 586 -22.58 -14.38 17.71
N ALA A 587 -23.82 -14.04 17.39
CA ALA A 587 -24.18 -13.40 16.12
C ALA A 587 -24.54 -11.92 16.34
N PHE A 588 -24.01 -11.02 15.50
CA PHE A 588 -24.22 -9.57 15.58
C PHE A 588 -24.69 -8.97 14.25
N LEU A 589 -25.89 -8.38 14.20
CA LEU A 589 -26.36 -7.61 13.06
C LEU A 589 -26.13 -6.12 13.34
N ILE A 590 -25.15 -5.53 12.66
CA ILE A 590 -24.65 -4.19 12.92
C ILE A 590 -25.20 -3.23 11.87
N ILE A 591 -25.93 -2.21 12.31
CA ILE A 591 -26.44 -1.10 11.49
C ILE A 591 -25.78 0.18 12.01
N GLY A 592 -25.26 1.04 11.13
CA GLY A 592 -24.69 2.30 11.60
C GLY A 592 -23.90 3.10 10.57
N GLY A 593 -23.27 4.16 11.08
CA GLY A 593 -22.78 5.28 10.28
C GLY A 593 -21.29 5.58 10.43
N GLN A 594 -20.99 6.66 11.14
CA GLN A 594 -19.65 7.26 11.15
C GLN A 594 -18.70 6.59 12.16
N THR A 595 -19.18 6.14 13.32
CA THR A 595 -18.41 5.38 14.32
C THR A 595 -17.85 4.07 13.74
N LEU A 596 -18.66 3.33 12.99
CA LEU A 596 -18.22 2.09 12.32
C LEU A 596 -17.18 2.32 11.23
N SER A 597 -17.04 3.54 10.70
CA SER A 597 -16.28 3.80 9.47
C SER A 597 -14.76 3.93 9.62
N ARG A 598 -14.25 4.19 10.83
CA ARG A 598 -12.82 4.42 11.14
C ARG A 598 -12.39 3.77 12.45
N GLY A 599 -11.12 3.39 12.58
CA GLY A 599 -10.52 2.74 13.77
C GLY A 599 -11.04 1.34 14.18
N LEU A 600 -12.35 1.08 14.13
CA LEU A 600 -12.96 -0.16 14.60
C LEU A 600 -12.72 -1.36 13.66
N THR A 601 -12.43 -2.53 14.22
CA THR A 601 -12.44 -3.83 13.53
C THR A 601 -13.73 -4.57 13.86
N ILE A 602 -14.35 -5.20 12.87
CA ILE A 602 -15.54 -6.05 13.05
C ILE A 602 -15.09 -7.51 12.96
N GLU A 603 -15.32 -8.29 14.00
CA GLU A 603 -14.93 -9.70 14.07
C GLU A 603 -15.95 -10.61 13.36
N GLY A 604 -15.44 -11.59 12.61
CA GLY A 604 -16.28 -12.58 11.93
C GLY A 604 -17.22 -11.99 10.87
N LEU A 605 -16.84 -10.89 10.22
CA LEU A 605 -17.68 -10.22 9.22
C LEU A 605 -17.88 -11.10 7.98
N VAL A 606 -19.06 -11.71 7.87
CA VAL A 606 -19.44 -12.65 6.79
C VAL A 606 -20.42 -12.03 5.78
N SER A 607 -21.22 -11.04 6.19
CA SER A 607 -22.20 -10.38 5.31
C SER A 607 -22.03 -8.86 5.41
N THR A 608 -21.85 -8.17 4.27
CA THR A 608 -21.83 -6.70 4.25
C THR A 608 -22.73 -6.12 3.17
N TYR A 609 -23.77 -5.41 3.59
CA TYR A 609 -24.70 -4.70 2.71
C TYR A 609 -24.39 -3.21 2.68
N PHE A 610 -23.81 -2.71 1.58
CA PHE A 610 -23.19 -1.39 1.54
C PHE A 610 -23.66 -0.55 0.34
N VAL A 611 -24.35 0.55 0.64
CA VAL A 611 -24.95 1.48 -0.34
C VAL A 611 -24.33 2.89 -0.24
N ARG A 612 -23.57 3.19 0.81
CA ARG A 612 -23.03 4.52 1.08
C ARG A 612 -22.11 5.03 -0.05
N ASN A 613 -22.59 6.07 -0.73
CA ASN A 613 -21.89 6.76 -1.82
C ASN A 613 -20.80 7.70 -1.25
N ALA A 614 -19.52 7.36 -1.47
CA ALA A 614 -18.39 8.22 -1.11
C ALA A 614 -17.83 8.98 -2.33
N SER A 615 -17.32 10.19 -2.10
CA SER A 615 -16.72 11.05 -3.12
C SER A 615 -15.18 11.14 -3.05
N GLN A 616 -14.55 10.45 -2.09
CA GLN A 616 -13.11 10.51 -1.80
C GLN A 616 -12.54 9.10 -1.58
N ALA A 617 -11.35 8.83 -2.14
CA ALA A 617 -10.65 7.55 -2.05
C ALA A 617 -10.27 7.19 -0.61
N ASP A 618 -9.67 8.13 0.13
CA ASP A 618 -9.28 7.92 1.54
C ASP A 618 -10.46 7.38 2.37
N THR A 619 -11.61 8.03 2.21
CA THR A 619 -12.84 7.71 2.95
C THR A 619 -13.41 6.36 2.53
N LEU A 620 -13.49 6.09 1.22
CA LEU A 620 -14.09 4.84 0.73
C LEU A 620 -13.23 3.62 1.06
N MET A 621 -11.90 3.72 0.93
CA MET A 621 -10.99 2.61 1.23
C MET A 621 -11.04 2.23 2.72
N GLN A 622 -10.99 3.21 3.64
CA GLN A 622 -11.07 2.99 5.09
C GLN A 622 -12.39 2.31 5.52
N MET A 623 -13.48 2.58 4.78
CA MET A 623 -14.81 2.02 5.02
C MET A 623 -14.99 0.57 4.55
N GLY A 624 -14.05 0.01 3.77
CA GLY A 624 -14.08 -1.40 3.34
C GLY A 624 -13.80 -2.37 4.49
N ARG A 625 -14.77 -2.56 5.40
CA ARG A 625 -14.58 -3.40 6.60
C ARG A 625 -14.45 -4.89 6.32
N TRP A 626 -14.83 -5.31 5.12
CA TRP A 626 -14.59 -6.64 4.56
C TRP A 626 -13.12 -6.93 4.22
N PHE A 627 -12.23 -5.93 4.20
CA PHE A 627 -10.78 -6.16 4.16
C PHE A 627 -10.27 -6.70 5.51
N GLY A 628 -9.25 -7.57 5.49
CA GLY A 628 -8.65 -8.14 6.70
C GLY A 628 -8.43 -9.66 6.65
N TYR A 629 -8.07 -10.25 7.79
CA TYR A 629 -7.83 -11.69 7.92
C TYR A 629 -9.14 -12.47 8.11
N ARG A 630 -9.28 -13.61 7.43
CA ARG A 630 -10.51 -14.44 7.41
C ARG A 630 -10.31 -15.90 7.85
N LYS A 631 -9.21 -16.19 8.56
CA LYS A 631 -8.82 -17.56 8.90
C LYS A 631 -9.92 -18.33 9.66
N GLY A 632 -10.28 -19.50 9.15
CA GLY A 632 -11.33 -20.39 9.64
C GLY A 632 -12.76 -20.03 9.21
N TYR A 633 -12.96 -19.01 8.37
CA TYR A 633 -14.25 -18.67 7.74
C TYR A 633 -14.08 -18.13 6.32
N GLU A 634 -13.03 -18.56 5.61
CA GLU A 634 -12.51 -18.01 4.36
C GLU A 634 -13.54 -17.94 3.23
N LEU A 635 -14.40 -18.95 3.12
CA LEU A 635 -15.40 -19.08 2.05
C LEU A 635 -16.69 -18.29 2.33
N LEU A 636 -16.92 -17.83 3.57
CA LEU A 636 -18.18 -17.22 4.00
C LEU A 636 -18.40 -15.73 3.66
N PRO A 637 -17.39 -14.86 3.42
CA PRO A 637 -17.64 -13.44 3.14
C PRO A 637 -18.47 -13.24 1.87
N ARG A 638 -19.48 -12.37 1.94
CA ARG A 638 -20.23 -11.83 0.80
C ARG A 638 -20.49 -10.33 0.99
N ILE A 639 -20.44 -9.58 -0.12
CA ILE A 639 -20.44 -8.12 -0.15
C ILE A 639 -21.46 -7.64 -1.17
N TRP A 640 -22.57 -7.08 -0.71
CA TRP A 640 -23.60 -6.47 -1.57
C TRP A 640 -23.25 -5.00 -1.83
N LEU A 641 -23.01 -4.66 -3.10
CA LEU A 641 -22.56 -3.34 -3.55
C LEU A 641 -23.38 -2.83 -4.72
N THR A 642 -23.53 -1.51 -4.83
CA THR A 642 -24.06 -0.89 -6.05
C THR A 642 -23.04 -1.00 -7.20
N GLU A 643 -23.51 -1.07 -8.46
CA GLU A 643 -22.66 -1.04 -9.67
C GLU A 643 -21.60 0.07 -9.61
N LYS A 644 -21.99 1.27 -9.15
CA LYS A 644 -21.08 2.41 -8.99
C LYS A 644 -20.03 2.13 -7.91
N THR A 645 -20.46 1.65 -6.75
CA THR A 645 -19.58 1.41 -5.59
C THR A 645 -18.55 0.33 -5.89
N ARG A 646 -18.95 -0.76 -6.55
CA ARG A 646 -18.05 -1.81 -7.04
C ARG A 646 -16.97 -1.20 -7.94
N LYS A 647 -17.37 -0.46 -8.98
CA LYS A 647 -16.43 0.21 -9.91
C LYS A 647 -15.53 1.25 -9.23
N GLN A 648 -15.99 1.88 -8.15
CA GLN A 648 -15.12 2.73 -7.33
C GLN A 648 -14.05 1.91 -6.61
N PHE A 649 -14.38 0.78 -5.97
CA PHE A 649 -13.39 -0.08 -5.31
C PHE A 649 -12.42 -0.77 -6.28
N GLU A 650 -12.88 -1.18 -7.47
CA GLU A 650 -12.03 -1.67 -8.56
C GLU A 650 -10.95 -0.61 -8.90
N PHE A 651 -11.34 0.64 -9.15
CA PHE A 651 -10.40 1.75 -9.38
C PHE A 651 -9.46 2.03 -8.17
N LEU A 652 -9.95 1.86 -6.93
CA LEU A 652 -9.12 2.07 -5.74
C LEU A 652 -8.06 0.98 -5.54
N SER A 653 -8.34 -0.24 -6.00
CA SER A 653 -7.37 -1.34 -6.01
C SER A 653 -6.19 -1.04 -6.95
N ASP A 654 -6.49 -0.59 -8.17
CA ASP A 654 -5.48 -0.12 -9.13
C ASP A 654 -4.69 1.09 -8.59
N LEU A 655 -5.36 2.04 -7.92
CA LEU A 655 -4.71 3.25 -7.39
C LEU A 655 -3.74 2.97 -6.23
N ASP A 656 -4.09 2.05 -5.32
CA ASP A 656 -3.21 1.60 -4.25
C ASP A 656 -2.01 0.81 -4.81
N GLN A 657 -2.24 -0.05 -5.81
CA GLN A 657 -1.18 -0.79 -6.47
C GLN A 657 -0.23 0.13 -7.27
N ASP A 658 -0.76 1.13 -7.98
CA ASP A 658 0.04 2.13 -8.69
C ASP A 658 0.96 2.91 -7.74
N LEU A 659 0.44 3.34 -6.58
CA LEU A 659 1.25 4.07 -5.60
C LEU A 659 2.36 3.17 -5.03
N ARG A 660 2.08 1.89 -4.73
CA ARG A 660 3.11 0.91 -4.32
C ARG A 660 4.16 0.71 -5.41
N ASN A 661 3.75 0.64 -6.67
CA ASN A 661 4.63 0.52 -7.83
C ASN A 661 5.51 1.77 -8.01
N GLU A 662 4.97 2.98 -7.81
CA GLU A 662 5.78 4.21 -7.88
C GLU A 662 6.75 4.32 -6.69
N ILE A 663 6.33 3.92 -5.48
CA ILE A 663 7.22 3.84 -4.30
C ILE A 663 8.37 2.84 -4.54
N TYR A 664 8.08 1.68 -5.13
CA TYR A 664 9.10 0.72 -5.55
C TYR A 664 10.04 1.29 -6.62
N SER A 665 9.48 1.99 -7.61
CA SER A 665 10.18 2.73 -8.67
C SER A 665 11.09 3.83 -8.13
N MET A 666 10.74 4.48 -7.01
CA MET A 666 11.59 5.47 -6.33
C MET A 666 12.74 4.80 -5.56
N TRP A 667 12.45 3.75 -4.79
CA TRP A 667 13.46 3.01 -4.04
C TRP A 667 14.52 2.39 -4.97
N LEU A 668 14.11 1.75 -6.07
CA LEU A 668 15.01 1.24 -7.11
C LEU A 668 15.92 2.31 -7.78
N LYS A 669 15.62 3.59 -7.59
CA LYS A 669 16.36 4.73 -8.14
C LYS A 669 17.10 5.54 -7.07
N GLY A 670 17.01 5.14 -5.79
CA GLY A 670 17.57 5.89 -4.66
C GLY A 670 16.97 7.28 -4.45
N LEU A 671 15.78 7.57 -4.98
CA LEU A 671 15.19 8.92 -4.96
C LEU A 671 14.41 9.17 -3.68
N SER A 672 14.92 10.03 -2.80
CA SER A 672 14.29 10.36 -1.53
C SER A 672 12.95 11.14 -1.68
N PRO A 673 12.06 11.13 -0.67
CA PRO A 673 10.79 11.86 -0.73
C PRO A 673 10.95 13.39 -0.82
N LYS A 674 12.07 13.96 -0.34
CA LYS A 674 12.39 15.39 -0.43
C LYS A 674 12.91 15.80 -1.82
N GLU A 675 13.55 14.89 -2.55
CA GLU A 675 13.95 15.10 -3.94
C GLU A 675 12.78 14.88 -4.91
N TYR A 676 11.90 13.92 -4.59
CA TYR A 676 10.81 13.52 -5.46
C TYR A 676 9.55 13.08 -4.72
N GLY A 677 8.43 13.78 -4.96
CA GLY A 677 7.13 13.40 -4.41
C GLY A 677 6.49 12.28 -5.22
N PRO A 678 6.00 11.18 -4.59
CA PRO A 678 5.33 10.09 -5.30
C PRO A 678 4.16 10.58 -6.17
N ARG A 679 4.13 10.18 -7.44
CA ARG A 679 3.03 10.53 -8.36
C ARG A 679 1.82 9.64 -8.11
N ILE A 680 0.64 10.24 -8.00
CA ILE A 680 -0.65 9.55 -7.79
C ILE A 680 -1.57 9.80 -9.00
N ARG A 681 -2.17 8.73 -9.55
CA ARG A 681 -3.07 8.78 -10.73
C ARG A 681 -4.37 9.50 -10.37
N ASN A 682 -4.67 10.61 -11.05
CA ASN A 682 -5.91 11.37 -10.82
C ASN A 682 -6.98 11.03 -11.88
N THR A 683 -8.23 10.94 -11.45
CA THR A 683 -9.36 10.59 -12.32
C THR A 683 -9.91 11.82 -13.05
N PRO A 684 -9.92 11.88 -14.40
CA PRO A 684 -10.46 13.03 -15.12
C PRO A 684 -11.97 13.23 -14.90
N LYS A 685 -12.71 12.16 -14.57
CA LYS A 685 -14.12 12.22 -14.17
C LYS A 685 -14.25 12.56 -12.67
N TYR A 686 -14.10 13.84 -12.31
CA TYR A 686 -14.28 14.38 -10.94
C TYR A 686 -15.64 14.06 -10.27
N SER A 687 -16.62 13.57 -11.03
CA SER A 687 -17.95 13.11 -10.57
C SER A 687 -17.98 11.63 -10.14
N PHE A 688 -16.97 10.84 -10.50
CA PHE A 688 -16.90 9.41 -10.21
C PHE A 688 -16.33 9.15 -8.82
N ILE A 689 -15.07 9.53 -8.59
CA ILE A 689 -14.39 9.58 -7.29
C ILE A 689 -13.22 10.57 -7.38
N ARG A 690 -12.87 11.21 -6.25
CA ARG A 690 -11.66 12.03 -6.09
C ARG A 690 -10.67 11.29 -5.21
N ILE A 691 -9.38 11.59 -5.34
CA ILE A 691 -8.35 11.01 -4.46
C ILE A 691 -8.61 11.44 -2.99
N THR A 692 -8.52 12.74 -2.69
CA THR A 692 -8.86 13.28 -1.37
C THR A 692 -9.66 14.59 -1.48
N ALA A 693 -10.00 15.23 -0.36
CA ALA A 693 -10.72 16.50 -0.34
C ALA A 693 -9.87 17.64 -0.95
N LYS A 694 -10.50 18.63 -1.62
CA LYS A 694 -9.76 19.73 -2.28
C LYS A 694 -8.86 20.49 -1.29
N ASN A 695 -9.32 20.69 -0.06
CA ASN A 695 -8.57 21.38 0.99
C ASN A 695 -7.49 20.51 1.67
N ARG A 696 -7.26 19.27 1.22
CA ARG A 696 -6.17 18.37 1.65
C ARG A 696 -5.08 18.22 0.57
N MET A 697 -5.13 19.06 -0.44
CA MET A 697 -4.30 19.06 -1.64
C MET A 697 -3.75 20.48 -1.86
N LYS A 698 -3.31 21.13 -0.78
CA LYS A 698 -3.05 22.58 -0.73
C LYS A 698 -1.91 22.99 -1.67
N ASN A 699 -0.81 22.26 -1.66
CA ASN A 699 0.32 22.38 -2.58
C ASN A 699 0.34 21.24 -3.63
N ALA A 700 -0.80 20.60 -3.91
CA ALA A 700 -0.86 19.53 -4.91
C ALA A 700 -0.80 20.13 -6.32
N VAL A 701 0.40 20.13 -6.90
CA VAL A 701 0.55 20.53 -8.30
C VAL A 701 0.03 19.44 -9.22
N SER A 702 -0.59 19.89 -10.30
CA SER A 702 -0.75 19.05 -11.48
C SER A 702 0.64 18.65 -11.95
N ALA A 703 0.98 17.37 -11.77
CA ALA A 703 2.28 16.87 -12.21
C ALA A 703 2.36 17.05 -13.72
N GLU A 704 3.42 17.73 -14.16
CA GLU A 704 3.80 17.81 -15.55
C GLU A 704 4.04 16.36 -16.01
N VAL A 705 3.31 15.91 -17.03
CA VAL A 705 3.30 14.47 -17.38
C VAL A 705 4.53 14.15 -18.20
N ASP A 706 5.64 14.03 -17.47
CA ASP A 706 6.86 13.45 -17.97
C ASP A 706 6.64 11.96 -18.25
N TYR A 707 6.55 11.64 -19.55
CA TYR A 707 6.47 10.28 -20.05
C TYR A 707 7.87 9.66 -20.28
N SER A 708 8.97 10.36 -19.95
CA SER A 708 10.32 9.78 -20.01
C SER A 708 10.47 8.61 -19.04
N GLY A 709 11.18 7.57 -19.50
CA GLY A 709 11.30 6.29 -18.79
C GLY A 709 10.00 5.48 -18.70
N THR A 710 8.92 5.85 -19.42
CA THR A 710 7.67 5.07 -19.40
C THR A 710 7.61 4.03 -20.51
N PHE A 711 7.12 2.83 -20.15
CA PHE A 711 6.82 1.75 -21.07
C PHE A 711 5.32 1.40 -20.99
N ASN A 712 4.63 1.43 -22.13
CA ASN A 712 3.18 1.24 -22.22
C ASN A 712 2.84 0.21 -23.29
N GLN A 713 1.94 -0.74 -23.01
CA GLN A 713 1.52 -1.80 -23.95
C GLN A 713 0.01 -2.01 -24.00
N THR A 714 -0.54 -2.19 -25.20
CA THR A 714 -1.95 -2.53 -25.41
C THR A 714 -2.17 -4.02 -25.10
N HIS A 715 -2.98 -4.32 -24.10
CA HIS A 715 -3.29 -5.70 -23.67
C HIS A 715 -4.79 -6.01 -23.63
N ILE A 716 -5.62 -5.01 -23.95
CA ILE A 716 -7.08 -5.07 -24.10
C ILE A 716 -7.46 -4.41 -25.43
N PHE A 717 -8.35 -5.03 -26.21
CA PHE A 717 -8.78 -4.57 -27.53
C PHE A 717 -10.30 -4.61 -27.63
N LYS A 718 -10.93 -3.76 -28.44
CA LYS A 718 -12.37 -3.89 -28.74
C LYS A 718 -12.59 -5.08 -29.68
N ARG A 719 -13.64 -5.87 -29.43
CA ARG A 719 -14.04 -7.03 -30.25
C ARG A 719 -14.75 -6.64 -31.56
N ASP A 720 -15.19 -5.39 -31.66
CA ASP A 720 -15.87 -4.81 -32.83
C ASP A 720 -15.09 -5.03 -34.13
N GLU A 721 -15.74 -5.62 -35.14
CA GLU A 721 -15.12 -5.99 -36.41
C GLU A 721 -14.59 -4.78 -37.20
N ALA A 722 -15.30 -3.65 -37.16
CA ALA A 722 -14.94 -2.45 -37.91
C ALA A 722 -13.74 -1.76 -37.27
N ILE A 723 -13.65 -1.75 -35.94
CA ILE A 723 -12.50 -1.24 -35.18
C ILE A 723 -11.26 -2.10 -35.41
N LEU A 724 -11.39 -3.43 -35.33
CA LEU A 724 -10.27 -4.34 -35.62
C LEU A 724 -9.76 -4.16 -37.07
N LYS A 725 -10.68 -4.07 -38.04
CA LYS A 725 -10.31 -3.81 -39.43
C LYS A 725 -9.67 -2.42 -39.62
N HIS A 726 -10.24 -1.37 -39.04
CA HIS A 726 -9.70 -0.01 -39.12
C HIS A 726 -8.26 0.06 -38.60
N ASN A 727 -7.99 -0.50 -37.42
CA ASN A 727 -6.63 -0.52 -36.85
C ASN A 727 -5.65 -1.32 -37.73
N LEU A 728 -6.08 -2.45 -38.32
CA LEU A 728 -5.27 -3.25 -39.25
C LEU A 728 -4.97 -2.49 -40.55
N ASP A 729 -5.99 -1.95 -41.22
CA ASP A 729 -5.87 -1.18 -42.47
C ASP A 729 -5.02 0.10 -42.26
N LEU A 730 -5.15 0.78 -41.11
CA LEU A 730 -4.33 1.93 -40.70
C LEU A 730 -2.86 1.54 -40.50
N THR A 731 -2.60 0.39 -39.86
CA THR A 731 -1.24 -0.09 -39.57
C THR A 731 -0.50 -0.49 -40.83
N ASN A 732 -1.18 -1.15 -41.78
CA ASN A 732 -0.56 -1.48 -43.07
C ASN A 732 -0.14 -0.20 -43.83
N LYS A 733 -1.03 0.81 -43.93
CA LYS A 733 -0.73 2.11 -44.55
C LYS A 733 0.40 2.87 -43.86
N PHE A 734 0.46 2.83 -42.53
CA PHE A 734 1.58 3.41 -41.79
C PHE A 734 2.90 2.76 -42.19
N ILE A 735 2.96 1.42 -42.20
CA ILE A 735 4.17 0.66 -42.58
C ILE A 735 4.54 0.88 -44.06
N GLU A 736 3.55 0.97 -44.96
CA GLU A 736 3.75 1.31 -46.37
C GLU A 736 4.47 2.66 -46.55
N SER A 737 4.19 3.65 -45.69
CA SER A 737 4.86 4.96 -45.70
C SER A 737 6.31 4.95 -45.20
N LEU A 738 6.76 3.88 -44.53
CA LEU A 738 8.10 3.79 -43.96
C LEU A 738 9.08 3.18 -44.97
N SER A 739 10.15 3.91 -45.26
CA SER A 739 11.22 3.51 -46.19
C SER A 739 12.35 2.76 -45.48
N ASN A 740 13.04 1.88 -46.22
CA ASN A 740 14.31 1.24 -45.84
C ASN A 740 14.33 0.57 -44.44
N PRO A 741 13.56 -0.50 -44.21
CA PRO A 741 13.69 -1.31 -42.99
C PRO A 741 15.08 -1.95 -42.90
N SER A 742 15.77 -1.74 -41.79
CA SER A 742 16.92 -2.54 -41.39
C SER A 742 16.46 -3.87 -40.79
N ILE A 743 17.15 -4.96 -41.14
CA ILE A 743 16.98 -6.27 -40.50
C ILE A 743 18.36 -6.60 -39.90
N PRO A 744 18.53 -6.57 -38.57
CA PRO A 744 19.84 -6.69 -37.95
C PRO A 744 20.44 -8.08 -38.15
N SER A 745 21.74 -8.12 -38.47
CA SER A 745 22.55 -9.32 -38.74
C SER A 745 22.94 -10.07 -37.46
N ASN A 746 21.96 -10.38 -36.60
CA ASN A 746 22.14 -10.96 -35.25
C ASN A 746 22.63 -12.43 -35.23
N LEU A 747 23.74 -12.70 -35.93
CA LEU A 747 24.51 -13.94 -35.92
C LEU A 747 25.56 -13.98 -34.79
N ALA A 748 26.03 -12.81 -34.32
CA ALA A 748 27.10 -12.71 -33.33
C ALA A 748 26.68 -13.19 -31.92
N VAL A 749 25.43 -12.97 -31.52
CA VAL A 749 24.89 -13.44 -30.22
C VAL A 749 23.85 -14.52 -30.48
N SER A 750 24.22 -15.78 -30.24
CA SER A 750 23.50 -17.00 -30.66
C SER A 750 22.07 -17.19 -30.11
N ARG A 751 21.56 -16.25 -29.32
CA ARG A 751 20.22 -16.25 -28.70
C ARG A 751 19.31 -15.11 -29.17
N LEU A 752 19.81 -14.09 -29.86
CA LEU A 752 19.01 -13.01 -30.48
C LEU A 752 18.33 -13.47 -31.79
N LYS A 753 17.69 -14.65 -31.76
CA LYS A 753 17.15 -15.38 -32.95
C LYS A 753 15.89 -14.76 -33.59
N LYS A 754 15.45 -13.58 -33.16
CA LYS A 754 14.32 -12.86 -33.77
C LYS A 754 14.84 -11.86 -34.82
N CYS A 755 14.58 -12.12 -36.09
CA CYS A 755 14.76 -11.14 -37.16
C CYS A 755 13.57 -10.17 -37.17
N ASN A 756 13.51 -9.27 -36.18
CA ASN A 756 12.57 -8.14 -36.16
C ASN A 756 12.95 -7.15 -37.27
N ALA A 757 11.96 -6.48 -37.88
CA ALA A 757 12.23 -5.43 -38.87
C ALA A 757 12.18 -4.05 -38.22
N ILE A 758 13.16 -3.21 -38.53
CA ILE A 758 13.46 -2.01 -37.77
C ILE A 758 13.63 -0.82 -38.70
N TYR A 759 12.66 0.09 -38.68
CA TYR A 759 12.72 1.38 -39.35
C TYR A 759 13.32 2.38 -38.35
N LYS A 760 14.59 2.74 -38.55
CA LYS A 760 15.27 3.76 -37.73
C LYS A 760 14.98 5.16 -38.26
N ASN A 761 15.09 6.17 -37.40
CA ASN A 761 14.98 7.59 -37.77
C ASN A 761 13.61 7.97 -38.40
N VAL A 762 12.51 7.42 -37.88
CA VAL A 762 11.14 7.72 -38.32
C VAL A 762 10.66 9.07 -37.74
N PRO A 763 10.20 10.03 -38.57
CA PRO A 763 9.72 11.33 -38.09
C PRO A 763 8.53 11.25 -37.14
N MET A 764 8.53 12.10 -36.11
CA MET A 764 7.44 12.21 -35.12
C MET A 764 6.06 12.37 -35.75
N ASP A 765 5.89 13.21 -36.78
CA ASP A 765 4.58 13.41 -37.41
C ASP A 765 3.97 12.13 -38.01
N ALA A 766 4.80 11.19 -38.51
CA ALA A 766 4.31 9.91 -39.01
C ALA A 766 3.74 9.04 -37.87
N VAL A 767 4.46 8.95 -36.75
CA VAL A 767 4.04 8.22 -35.54
C VAL A 767 2.83 8.88 -34.88
N LYS A 768 2.81 10.21 -34.80
CA LYS A 768 1.70 11.02 -34.29
C LYS A 768 0.40 10.78 -35.05
N ASN A 769 0.44 10.83 -36.39
CA ASN A 769 -0.76 10.63 -37.21
C ASN A 769 -1.30 9.20 -37.02
N TYR A 770 -0.41 8.21 -37.01
CA TYR A 770 -0.75 6.81 -36.73
C TYR A 770 -1.41 6.61 -35.35
N LEU A 771 -0.80 7.15 -34.29
CA LEU A 771 -1.31 7.03 -32.91
C LEU A 771 -2.59 7.84 -32.66
N SER A 772 -2.83 8.92 -33.42
CA SER A 772 -4.07 9.73 -33.32
C SER A 772 -5.28 9.02 -33.92
N ASP A 773 -5.10 8.33 -35.05
CA ASP A 773 -6.19 7.65 -35.75
C ASP A 773 -6.50 6.26 -35.20
N PHE A 774 -5.56 5.65 -34.47
CA PHE A 774 -5.71 4.32 -33.85
C PHE A 774 -6.83 4.31 -32.80
N LYS A 775 -7.65 3.25 -32.79
CA LYS A 775 -8.80 3.10 -31.89
C LYS A 775 -8.46 2.15 -30.74
N PHE A 776 -8.19 2.73 -29.58
CA PHE A 776 -7.88 2.02 -28.34
C PHE A 776 -9.14 1.54 -27.61
N HIS A 777 -8.95 0.63 -26.65
CA HIS A 777 -9.99 0.15 -25.76
C HIS A 777 -10.15 1.07 -24.54
N GLU A 778 -11.39 1.36 -24.11
CA GLU A 778 -11.70 2.41 -23.12
C GLU A 778 -11.15 2.16 -21.70
N ARG A 779 -10.65 0.95 -21.41
CA ARG A 779 -9.90 0.66 -20.16
C ARG A 779 -8.40 0.93 -20.24
N LEU A 780 -7.82 1.11 -21.43
CA LEU A 780 -6.40 1.41 -21.60
C LEU A 780 -6.10 2.88 -21.27
N LEU A 781 -6.13 3.23 -19.97
CA LEU A 781 -6.09 4.61 -19.48
C LEU A 781 -4.97 5.46 -20.11
N THR A 782 -3.74 4.96 -20.21
CA THR A 782 -2.63 5.71 -20.85
C THR A 782 -2.88 5.99 -22.34
N PHE A 783 -3.55 5.09 -23.06
CA PHE A 783 -3.83 5.26 -24.49
C PHE A 783 -5.18 5.96 -24.77
N ASN A 784 -6.07 6.07 -23.79
CA ASN A 784 -7.21 7.00 -23.87
C ASN A 784 -6.72 8.46 -23.90
N ASP A 785 -5.68 8.76 -23.12
CA ASP A 785 -5.03 10.08 -23.05
C ASP A 785 -3.93 10.26 -24.13
N ILE A 786 -3.96 9.50 -25.24
CA ILE A 786 -2.93 9.53 -26.29
C ILE A 786 -2.70 10.93 -26.87
N SER A 787 -3.73 11.79 -26.92
CA SER A 787 -3.61 13.19 -27.34
C SER A 787 -2.76 14.05 -26.40
N LEU A 788 -2.67 13.70 -25.11
CA LEU A 788 -1.78 14.36 -24.14
C LEU A 788 -0.34 13.86 -24.28
N ILE A 789 -0.15 12.56 -24.54
CA ILE A 789 1.16 11.97 -24.87
C ILE A 789 1.73 12.63 -26.13
N ILE A 790 0.93 12.71 -27.20
CA ILE A 790 1.33 13.34 -28.47
C ILE A 790 1.72 14.80 -28.24
N LYS A 791 0.92 15.57 -27.49
CA LYS A 791 1.23 16.97 -27.19
C LYS A 791 2.50 17.16 -26.36
N TRP A 792 2.79 16.24 -25.44
CA TRP A 792 4.06 16.25 -24.70
C TRP A 792 5.25 15.89 -25.60
N LEU A 793 5.11 14.87 -26.45
CA LEU A 793 6.11 14.48 -27.44
C LEU A 793 6.41 15.65 -28.39
N GLU A 794 5.39 16.32 -28.95
CA GLU A 794 5.55 17.51 -29.80
C GLU A 794 6.43 18.58 -29.14
N LYS A 795 6.26 18.82 -27.83
CA LYS A 795 7.13 19.74 -27.08
C LYS A 795 8.56 19.21 -26.95
N MET A 796 8.74 17.94 -26.60
CA MET A 796 10.08 17.35 -26.41
C MET A 796 10.89 17.30 -27.72
N PHE A 797 10.25 16.96 -28.84
CA PHE A 797 10.83 17.07 -30.17
C PHE A 797 11.16 18.54 -30.52
N SER A 798 10.26 19.49 -30.21
CA SER A 798 10.49 20.92 -30.46
C SER A 798 11.65 21.51 -29.63
N ASN A 799 11.93 20.95 -28.45
CA ASN A 799 13.05 21.33 -27.58
C ASN A 799 14.38 20.63 -27.96
N ASN A 800 14.38 19.68 -28.90
CA ASN A 800 15.46 18.71 -29.15
C ASN A 800 15.81 17.84 -27.94
N GLU A 801 14.82 17.52 -27.09
CA GLU A 801 14.95 16.59 -25.94
C GLU A 801 14.66 15.13 -26.32
N LEU A 802 14.12 14.86 -27.52
CA LEU A 802 13.96 13.53 -28.10
C LEU A 802 14.38 13.52 -29.58
N GLU A 803 14.91 12.38 -30.02
CA GLU A 803 15.26 12.09 -31.42
C GLU A 803 14.12 11.39 -32.17
N ASN A 804 14.26 11.21 -33.48
CA ASN A 804 13.33 10.45 -34.31
C ASN A 804 13.16 8.99 -33.84
N TRP A 805 11.99 8.43 -34.13
CA TRP A 805 11.56 7.13 -33.61
C TRP A 805 12.28 5.95 -34.27
N ASN A 806 12.51 4.89 -33.49
CA ASN A 806 12.75 3.55 -34.00
C ASN A 806 11.43 2.76 -33.98
N VAL A 807 10.90 2.41 -35.15
CA VAL A 807 9.68 1.59 -35.29
C VAL A 807 10.06 0.15 -35.58
N ILE A 808 9.61 -0.78 -34.74
CA ILE A 808 9.98 -2.20 -34.75
C ILE A 808 8.75 -3.05 -35.04
N LEU A 809 8.82 -3.93 -36.04
CA LEU A 809 7.81 -4.96 -36.26
C LEU A 809 8.27 -6.26 -35.59
N SER A 810 7.55 -6.68 -34.54
CA SER A 810 7.86 -7.93 -33.82
C SER A 810 7.60 -9.15 -34.69
N ASN A 811 8.64 -9.93 -34.92
CA ASN A 811 8.57 -11.21 -35.60
C ASN A 811 8.13 -12.32 -34.63
N GLY A 812 7.05 -13.02 -34.98
CA GLY A 812 6.50 -14.14 -34.23
C GLY A 812 7.31 -15.43 -34.38
N SER A 813 6.68 -16.57 -34.07
CA SER A 813 7.30 -17.87 -34.34
C SER A 813 7.34 -18.13 -35.85
N SER A 814 8.40 -18.75 -36.36
CA SER A 814 8.48 -19.22 -37.75
C SER A 814 7.39 -20.23 -38.13
N LYS A 815 6.68 -20.79 -37.14
CA LYS A 815 5.49 -21.65 -37.31
C LYS A 815 4.18 -20.87 -37.46
N SER A 816 4.13 -19.58 -37.11
CA SER A 816 2.94 -18.73 -37.26
C SER A 816 2.72 -18.34 -38.72
N PRO A 817 1.48 -18.01 -39.13
CA PRO A 817 1.22 -17.43 -40.45
C PRO A 817 1.99 -16.12 -40.67
N VAL A 818 2.30 -15.82 -41.93
CA VAL A 818 3.03 -14.60 -42.32
C VAL A 818 2.07 -13.42 -42.44
N TRP A 819 2.35 -12.33 -41.74
CA TRP A 819 1.89 -10.98 -42.07
C TRP A 819 2.78 -10.45 -43.20
N LYS A 820 2.23 -10.45 -44.42
CA LYS A 820 2.91 -9.88 -45.58
C LYS A 820 2.79 -8.36 -45.52
N THR A 821 3.85 -7.69 -45.11
CA THR A 821 3.98 -6.24 -45.22
C THR A 821 4.50 -5.85 -46.61
N ILE A 822 4.09 -4.68 -47.08
CA ILE A 822 4.65 -4.06 -48.29
C ILE A 822 6.07 -3.56 -47.97
N ASN A 823 6.86 -3.20 -48.99
CA ASN A 823 8.30 -2.93 -48.91
C ASN A 823 9.18 -4.18 -48.63
N GLY A 824 8.68 -5.38 -48.94
CA GLY A 824 9.49 -6.57 -49.21
C GLY A 824 9.82 -7.47 -48.01
N VAL A 825 9.45 -7.07 -46.79
CA VAL A 825 9.69 -7.84 -45.56
C VAL A 825 8.55 -8.83 -45.30
N ASN A 826 8.88 -10.04 -44.84
CA ASN A 826 7.91 -11.01 -44.35
C ASN A 826 8.08 -11.18 -42.83
N ILE A 827 7.03 -10.86 -42.06
CA ILE A 827 7.01 -10.95 -40.59
C ILE A 827 6.00 -12.01 -40.17
N HIS A 828 6.36 -12.90 -39.25
CA HIS A 828 5.43 -13.89 -38.71
C HIS A 828 4.51 -13.28 -37.66
N LYS A 829 3.23 -13.67 -37.65
CA LYS A 829 2.26 -13.21 -36.66
C LYS A 829 2.58 -13.71 -35.26
N THR A 830 2.21 -12.92 -34.25
CA THR A 830 2.34 -13.31 -32.84
C THR A 830 1.14 -14.16 -32.43
N ASN A 831 1.36 -15.31 -31.79
CA ASN A 831 0.28 -16.06 -31.13
C ASN A 831 0.05 -15.49 -29.72
N ARG A 832 -1.17 -15.02 -29.45
CA ARG A 832 -1.64 -14.57 -28.13
C ARG A 832 -3.06 -15.06 -27.91
N ALA A 833 -3.23 -16.14 -27.16
CA ALA A 833 -4.54 -16.64 -26.79
C ALA A 833 -5.23 -15.72 -25.78
N GLU A 834 -6.54 -15.56 -25.93
CA GLU A 834 -7.36 -14.65 -25.15
C GLU A 834 -7.64 -15.18 -23.74
N ARG A 835 -7.61 -14.31 -22.73
CA ARG A 835 -7.98 -14.63 -21.35
C ARG A 835 -9.48 -14.61 -21.13
N ILE A 836 -9.97 -15.62 -20.41
CA ILE A 836 -11.35 -15.72 -19.94
C ILE A 836 -11.57 -14.65 -18.86
N ASN A 837 -12.63 -13.85 -19.00
CA ASN A 837 -13.15 -13.02 -17.92
C ASN A 837 -14.45 -13.65 -17.41
N LYS A 838 -14.41 -14.32 -16.25
CA LYS A 838 -15.60 -14.93 -15.63
C LYS A 838 -16.62 -13.88 -15.15
N ASN A 839 -16.18 -12.65 -14.88
CA ASN A 839 -16.91 -11.66 -14.09
C ASN A 839 -17.64 -10.58 -14.92
N ALA A 840 -17.85 -10.81 -16.24
CA ALA A 840 -18.49 -9.85 -17.14
C ALA A 840 -19.58 -10.47 -18.03
N VAL A 841 -20.83 -10.12 -17.73
CA VAL A 841 -21.97 -10.36 -18.64
C VAL A 841 -21.86 -9.39 -19.82
N ASN A 842 -21.81 -9.93 -21.05
CA ASN A 842 -21.61 -9.19 -22.31
C ASN A 842 -20.30 -8.35 -22.35
N ASP A 843 -19.16 -9.03 -22.30
CA ASP A 843 -17.83 -8.40 -22.45
C ASP A 843 -17.51 -8.07 -23.93
N ASP A 844 -17.37 -6.79 -24.26
CA ASP A 844 -17.00 -6.32 -25.62
C ASP A 844 -15.48 -6.30 -25.87
N ALA A 845 -14.70 -6.75 -24.88
CA ALA A 845 -13.25 -6.65 -24.86
C ALA A 845 -12.53 -7.99 -25.09
N ILE A 846 -11.45 -7.97 -25.87
CA ILE A 846 -10.48 -9.05 -26.03
C ILE A 846 -9.29 -8.77 -25.10
N ARG A 847 -8.92 -9.71 -24.22
CA ARG A 847 -7.78 -9.55 -23.29
C ARG A 847 -6.68 -10.57 -23.55
N ILE A 848 -5.41 -10.15 -23.54
CA ILE A 848 -4.26 -11.07 -23.71
C ILE A 848 -3.33 -11.15 -22.49
N GLY A 849 -3.43 -10.20 -21.55
CA GLY A 849 -2.51 -10.05 -20.42
C GLY A 849 -1.22 -9.32 -20.84
N VAL A 850 -0.29 -10.03 -21.48
CA VAL A 850 1.01 -9.46 -21.89
C VAL A 850 1.18 -9.53 -23.40
N LEU A 851 1.61 -8.43 -24.02
CA LEU A 851 1.88 -8.35 -25.45
C LEU A 851 3.31 -8.78 -25.78
N ARG A 852 4.29 -8.21 -25.07
CA ARG A 852 5.72 -8.21 -25.39
C ARG A 852 6.41 -9.59 -25.45
N ALA A 853 7.65 -9.60 -25.92
CA ALA A 853 8.69 -10.53 -25.45
C ALA A 853 9.97 -9.72 -25.13
N PRO A 854 10.75 -10.06 -24.08
CA PRO A 854 11.90 -9.25 -23.63
C PRO A 854 12.88 -8.83 -24.74
N ASN A 855 13.26 -9.73 -25.65
CA ASN A 855 14.24 -9.46 -26.71
C ASN A 855 13.80 -8.37 -27.71
N ASP A 856 12.50 -8.04 -27.77
CA ASP A 856 11.98 -7.01 -28.66
C ASP A 856 12.41 -5.59 -28.21
N LEU A 857 12.66 -5.39 -26.91
CA LEU A 857 13.00 -4.10 -26.30
C LEU A 857 14.42 -3.58 -26.63
N ILE A 858 15.35 -4.50 -26.90
CA ILE A 858 16.74 -4.18 -27.28
C ILE A 858 17.02 -4.43 -28.77
N SER A 859 16.00 -4.71 -29.58
CA SER A 859 16.18 -5.14 -30.98
C SER A 859 16.84 -4.07 -31.88
N ASP A 860 16.68 -2.78 -31.58
CA ASP A 860 17.25 -1.65 -32.32
C ASP A 860 18.71 -1.31 -31.95
N VAL A 861 19.28 -1.98 -30.94
CA VAL A 861 20.70 -1.88 -30.54
C VAL A 861 21.61 -2.50 -31.60
N ASP A 862 22.66 -1.78 -32.01
CA ASP A 862 23.64 -2.27 -32.98
C ASP A 862 24.77 -3.06 -32.30
N VAL A 863 24.53 -4.36 -32.10
CA VAL A 863 25.48 -5.28 -31.45
C VAL A 863 26.77 -5.43 -32.26
N ASP A 864 26.68 -5.38 -33.60
CA ASP A 864 27.86 -5.46 -34.48
C ASP A 864 28.74 -4.20 -34.37
N ALA A 865 28.19 -3.04 -34.02
CA ALA A 865 28.94 -1.83 -33.69
C ALA A 865 29.55 -1.89 -32.27
N LEU A 866 28.83 -2.40 -31.27
CA LEU A 866 29.36 -2.59 -29.90
C LEU A 866 30.59 -3.52 -29.89
N ILE A 867 30.56 -4.60 -30.66
CA ILE A 867 31.69 -5.54 -30.83
C ILE A 867 32.89 -4.84 -31.48
N LYS A 868 32.70 -4.07 -32.56
CA LYS A 868 33.78 -3.33 -33.23
C LYS A 868 34.43 -2.26 -32.35
N ASN A 869 33.71 -1.77 -31.35
CA ASN A 869 34.14 -0.72 -30.43
C ASN A 869 34.62 -1.26 -29.06
N ASN A 870 34.80 -2.59 -28.92
CA ASN A 870 35.23 -3.26 -27.67
C ASN A 870 34.40 -2.87 -26.43
N ARG A 871 33.08 -2.72 -26.57
CA ARG A 871 32.15 -2.42 -25.45
C ARG A 871 31.76 -3.69 -24.69
N ASP A 872 32.76 -4.36 -24.11
CA ASP A 872 32.60 -5.61 -23.35
C ASP A 872 31.69 -5.47 -22.13
N ASP A 873 31.56 -4.24 -21.59
CA ASP A 873 30.59 -3.85 -20.57
C ASP A 873 29.15 -4.05 -21.05
N VAL A 874 28.79 -3.45 -22.19
CA VAL A 874 27.44 -3.50 -22.75
C VAL A 874 27.12 -4.89 -23.30
N LEU A 875 28.12 -5.55 -23.90
CA LEU A 875 27.99 -6.94 -24.37
C LEU A 875 27.78 -7.91 -23.21
N THR A 876 28.35 -7.63 -22.02
CA THR A 876 28.07 -8.39 -20.80
C THR A 876 26.65 -8.13 -20.29
N ASN A 877 26.16 -6.88 -20.30
CA ASN A 877 24.77 -6.55 -19.95
C ASN A 877 23.75 -7.20 -20.91
N ILE A 878 24.00 -7.17 -22.23
CA ILE A 878 23.23 -7.90 -23.25
C ILE A 878 23.32 -9.42 -23.02
N GLY A 879 24.46 -9.92 -22.57
CA GLY A 879 24.67 -11.31 -22.18
C GLY A 879 23.74 -11.73 -21.05
N TYR A 880 23.72 -11.00 -19.93
CA TYR A 880 22.78 -11.25 -18.83
C TYR A 880 21.32 -11.13 -19.29
N TYR A 881 20.99 -10.09 -20.05
CA TYR A 881 19.64 -9.85 -20.59
C TYR A 881 19.14 -10.98 -21.50
N THR A 882 20.04 -11.65 -22.23
CA THR A 882 19.73 -12.81 -23.10
C THR A 882 20.10 -14.17 -22.46
N GLY A 883 20.37 -14.17 -21.16
CA GLY A 883 20.59 -15.34 -20.29
C GLY A 883 21.92 -16.09 -20.53
N SER A 884 22.91 -15.49 -21.17
CA SER A 884 24.14 -16.18 -21.64
C SER A 884 25.25 -16.32 -20.59
N LYS A 885 24.92 -16.78 -19.37
CA LYS A 885 25.79 -17.43 -18.37
C LYS A 885 24.95 -17.96 -17.20
N GLU A 886 25.53 -18.88 -16.42
CA GLU A 886 24.93 -19.79 -15.43
C GLU A 886 24.23 -19.14 -14.20
N SER A 887 23.34 -18.19 -14.42
CA SER A 887 22.58 -17.49 -13.36
C SER A 887 21.17 -17.14 -13.83
N ASP A 888 20.18 -17.94 -13.42
CA ASP A 888 18.76 -17.73 -13.75
C ASP A 888 18.11 -16.57 -12.95
N GLU A 889 18.82 -15.94 -12.01
CA GLU A 889 18.31 -14.82 -11.17
C GLU A 889 17.99 -13.54 -11.98
N TYR A 890 18.62 -13.33 -13.15
CA TYR A 890 18.65 -12.02 -13.83
C TYR A 890 17.54 -11.76 -14.86
N SER A 891 16.73 -12.76 -15.23
CA SER A 891 15.69 -12.60 -16.28
C SER A 891 14.50 -11.71 -15.88
N SER A 892 14.34 -11.43 -14.58
CA SER A 892 13.24 -10.62 -14.03
C SER A 892 13.36 -9.10 -14.27
N TYR A 893 14.51 -8.60 -14.77
CA TYR A 893 14.82 -7.16 -14.87
C TYR A 893 14.55 -6.52 -16.26
N SER A 894 13.59 -7.05 -17.02
CA SER A 894 13.52 -6.87 -18.49
C SER A 894 13.27 -5.46 -19.04
N ILE A 895 12.79 -4.48 -18.26
CA ILE A 895 12.63 -3.09 -18.75
C ILE A 895 13.77 -2.17 -18.27
N PRO A 896 14.14 -2.13 -16.97
CA PRO A 896 15.27 -1.30 -16.52
C PRO A 896 16.58 -1.70 -17.20
N LEU A 897 16.87 -3.00 -17.34
CA LEU A 897 18.10 -3.47 -17.98
C LEU A 897 18.08 -3.24 -19.50
N ALA A 898 16.92 -3.36 -20.17
CA ALA A 898 16.79 -2.98 -21.58
C ALA A 898 17.07 -1.48 -21.79
N ASN A 899 16.51 -0.62 -20.92
CA ASN A 899 16.74 0.82 -21.01
C ASN A 899 18.17 1.22 -20.65
N LEU A 900 18.82 0.51 -19.72
CA LEU A 900 20.26 0.67 -19.47
C LEU A 900 21.08 0.31 -20.72
N ILE A 901 20.85 -0.86 -21.32
CA ILE A 901 21.52 -1.30 -22.56
C ILE A 901 21.31 -0.28 -23.70
N ARG A 902 20.09 0.27 -23.85
CA ARG A 902 19.79 1.34 -24.83
C ARG A 902 20.66 2.57 -24.59
N VAL A 903 20.70 3.08 -23.35
CA VAL A 903 21.50 4.25 -22.95
C VAL A 903 22.99 4.01 -23.17
N GLU A 904 23.50 2.84 -22.77
CA GLU A 904 24.90 2.45 -22.98
C GLU A 904 25.28 2.30 -24.47
N SER A 905 24.27 2.13 -25.34
CA SER A 905 24.40 1.97 -26.80
C SER A 905 24.11 3.25 -27.61
N GLY A 906 23.90 4.41 -26.97
CA GLY A 906 23.63 5.67 -27.66
C GLY A 906 22.18 5.83 -28.14
N LEU A 907 21.20 5.25 -27.42
CA LEU A 907 19.76 5.38 -27.69
C LEU A 907 19.01 6.07 -26.52
N GLU A 908 19.70 6.90 -25.73
CA GLU A 908 19.17 7.56 -24.53
C GLU A 908 18.10 8.64 -24.81
N ASN A 909 18.03 9.14 -26.05
CA ASN A 909 17.04 10.13 -26.49
C ASN A 909 16.12 9.58 -27.60
N THR A 910 16.34 8.34 -28.06
CA THR A 910 15.65 7.74 -29.22
C THR A 910 14.42 6.92 -28.78
N PRO A 911 13.17 7.38 -29.02
CA PRO A 911 11.96 6.68 -28.64
C PRO A 911 11.67 5.46 -29.55
N GLN A 912 11.00 4.45 -29.00
CA GLN A 912 10.77 3.16 -29.64
C GLN A 912 9.29 2.77 -29.65
N LEU A 913 8.77 2.42 -30.83
CA LEU A 913 7.41 1.90 -31.03
C LEU A 913 7.49 0.49 -31.60
N ILE A 914 7.01 -0.50 -30.85
CA ILE A 914 6.97 -1.92 -31.26
C ILE A 914 5.54 -2.30 -31.65
N ILE A 915 5.36 -2.81 -32.87
CA ILE A 915 4.08 -3.21 -33.45
C ILE A 915 4.01 -4.73 -33.54
N TYR A 916 2.90 -5.30 -33.10
CA TYR A 916 2.61 -6.74 -33.07
C TYR A 916 1.34 -7.02 -33.85
N CYS A 917 1.44 -7.76 -34.97
CA CYS A 917 0.27 -8.35 -35.61
C CYS A 917 -0.05 -9.69 -34.93
N ILE A 918 -1.12 -9.74 -34.14
CA ILE A 918 -1.61 -10.93 -33.46
C ILE A 918 -2.50 -11.72 -34.41
N ASP A 919 -2.25 -13.02 -34.55
CA ASP A 919 -3.10 -13.88 -35.38
C ASP A 919 -4.53 -13.94 -34.82
N LYS A 920 -5.50 -13.60 -35.65
CA LYS A 920 -6.93 -13.73 -35.33
C LYS A 920 -7.36 -15.13 -34.91
N ASN A 921 -6.63 -16.14 -35.37
CA ASN A 921 -6.81 -17.55 -35.02
C ASN A 921 -5.93 -18.01 -33.85
N SER A 922 -5.32 -17.08 -33.09
CA SER A 922 -4.39 -17.37 -31.98
C SER A 922 -4.92 -18.49 -31.08
N LYS A 923 -4.13 -19.56 -30.97
CA LYS A 923 -4.51 -20.81 -30.30
C LYS A 923 -3.94 -20.90 -28.90
N LYS A 924 -4.78 -21.32 -27.95
CA LYS A 924 -4.35 -21.56 -26.58
C LYS A 924 -3.37 -22.74 -26.49
N GLN A 925 -2.50 -22.69 -25.49
CA GLN A 925 -1.67 -23.84 -25.15
C GLN A 925 -2.53 -24.91 -24.47
N ALA A 926 -2.22 -26.20 -24.72
CA ALA A 926 -3.05 -27.32 -24.26
C ALA A 926 -3.35 -27.31 -22.76
N ASN A 927 -2.40 -26.86 -21.94
CA ASN A 927 -2.50 -26.85 -20.48
C ASN A 927 -3.12 -25.56 -19.91
N SER A 928 -3.40 -24.53 -20.72
CA SER A 928 -3.94 -23.26 -20.23
C SER A 928 -5.44 -23.40 -19.93
N LYS A 929 -5.78 -23.28 -18.64
CA LYS A 929 -7.16 -23.18 -18.14
C LYS A 929 -7.72 -21.75 -18.26
N ASP A 930 -6.86 -20.74 -18.14
CA ASP A 930 -7.23 -19.31 -18.10
C ASP A 930 -7.60 -18.71 -19.46
N ARG A 931 -7.47 -19.46 -20.56
CA ARG A 931 -7.58 -18.94 -21.93
C ARG A 931 -8.47 -19.73 -22.87
N ILE A 932 -8.92 -19.01 -23.88
CA ILE A 932 -9.65 -19.47 -25.06
C ILE A 932 -8.88 -19.09 -26.34
N ASP A 933 -9.19 -19.78 -27.43
CA ASP A 933 -8.76 -19.38 -28.76
C ASP A 933 -9.41 -18.05 -29.15
N MET A 934 -8.64 -17.12 -29.70
CA MET A 934 -9.11 -15.74 -29.95
C MET A 934 -10.26 -15.68 -30.98
N ASN A 935 -10.17 -16.50 -32.03
CA ASN A 935 -11.22 -16.76 -33.04
C ASN A 935 -11.95 -15.50 -33.57
N VAL A 936 -11.23 -14.41 -33.85
CA VAL A 936 -11.80 -13.17 -34.41
C VAL A 936 -11.69 -13.10 -35.94
N LYS A 937 -12.35 -12.12 -36.55
CA LYS A 937 -12.48 -11.99 -38.02
C LYS A 937 -11.28 -11.35 -38.71
N TYR A 938 -10.63 -10.41 -38.04
CA TYR A 938 -9.47 -9.64 -38.49
C TYR A 938 -8.33 -9.77 -37.48
N ASP A 939 -7.09 -9.69 -37.94
CA ASP A 939 -5.91 -9.76 -37.08
C ASP A 939 -5.84 -8.54 -36.14
N VAL A 940 -5.42 -8.77 -34.89
CA VAL A 940 -5.44 -7.74 -33.85
C VAL A 940 -4.09 -7.06 -33.78
N ILE A 941 -4.05 -5.74 -33.95
CA ILE A 941 -2.81 -4.97 -33.82
C ILE A 941 -2.59 -4.60 -32.35
N GLY A 942 -1.49 -5.10 -31.79
CA GLY A 942 -0.94 -4.65 -30.51
C GLY A 942 0.20 -3.65 -30.68
N LEU A 943 0.26 -2.66 -29.81
CA LEU A 943 1.31 -1.65 -29.73
C LEU A 943 2.00 -1.70 -28.37
N ALA A 944 3.33 -1.55 -28.37
CA ALA A 944 4.11 -1.22 -27.20
C ALA A 944 5.00 0.00 -27.48
N MET A 945 5.11 0.91 -26.53
CA MET A 945 5.76 2.21 -26.68
C MET A 945 6.71 2.44 -25.50
N ASN A 946 7.98 2.70 -25.81
CA ASN A 946 9.04 2.99 -24.85
C ASN A 946 9.59 4.39 -25.12
N ILE A 947 9.48 5.29 -24.15
CA ILE A 947 9.94 6.67 -24.25
C ILE A 947 11.14 6.82 -23.28
N PRO A 948 12.36 7.12 -23.76
CA PRO A 948 13.55 7.20 -22.93
C PRO A 948 13.67 8.57 -22.24
N GLY A 949 14.78 8.81 -21.54
CA GLY A 949 15.17 10.12 -21.03
C GLY A 949 15.41 10.20 -19.51
N LYS A 950 15.84 11.38 -19.06
CA LYS A 950 15.93 11.79 -17.64
C LYS A 950 15.04 13.02 -17.41
N LYS A 951 14.26 13.01 -16.33
CA LYS A 951 13.26 14.04 -15.95
C LYS A 951 13.66 15.49 -16.28
N ARG A 952 12.91 16.13 -17.19
CA ARG A 952 12.85 17.59 -17.41
C ARG A 952 11.40 18.03 -17.72
N GLY A 953 11.08 19.28 -17.40
CA GLY A 953 9.70 19.70 -17.07
C GLY A 953 8.81 20.25 -18.20
N ALA A 954 7.54 20.49 -17.82
CA ALA A 954 6.43 21.11 -18.55
C ALA A 954 5.90 20.33 -19.78
N ASN A 955 4.59 20.19 -20.05
CA ASN A 955 3.29 20.46 -19.37
C ASN A 955 2.20 19.89 -20.34
N LYS A 956 1.05 19.23 -20.06
CA LYS A 956 0.08 18.93 -18.95
C LYS A 956 -0.72 17.67 -19.37
N THR A 957 -1.49 16.90 -18.58
CA THR A 957 -1.86 16.81 -17.14
C THR A 957 -2.59 15.47 -16.92
N SER A 958 -2.22 14.64 -15.94
CA SER A 958 -3.03 13.47 -15.49
C SER A 958 -2.63 12.89 -14.12
N LEU A 959 -1.38 13.11 -13.68
CA LEU A 959 -0.86 12.73 -12.37
C LEU A 959 -0.88 13.94 -11.40
N LEU A 960 -0.94 13.68 -10.10
CA LEU A 960 -0.70 14.66 -9.04
C LEU A 960 0.58 14.31 -8.27
N THR A 961 1.28 15.34 -7.79
CA THR A 961 2.36 15.25 -6.80
C THR A 961 2.37 16.54 -5.97
N VAL A 962 3.14 16.61 -4.90
CA VAL A 962 3.30 17.83 -4.10
C VAL A 962 4.39 18.73 -4.69
N ASP A 963 4.22 20.05 -4.55
CA ASP A 963 5.27 21.00 -4.93
C ASP A 963 6.41 21.04 -3.89
N LEU A 964 7.54 20.42 -4.25
CA LEU A 964 8.79 20.38 -3.49
C LEU A 964 9.66 21.64 -3.64
N SER A 965 9.24 22.67 -4.41
CA SER A 965 10.02 23.91 -4.59
C SER A 965 10.47 24.54 -3.26
N ASN A 966 9.59 24.50 -2.27
CA ASN A 966 9.78 25.06 -0.92
C ASN A 966 10.82 24.31 -0.06
N PHE A 967 11.24 23.09 -0.44
CA PHE A 967 12.34 22.37 0.22
C PHE A 967 13.73 22.78 -0.30
N ARG A 968 13.83 23.38 -1.49
CA ARG A 968 15.13 23.76 -2.10
C ARG A 968 15.71 25.08 -1.60
N ASN A 969 14.94 25.83 -0.82
CA ASN A 969 15.34 27.10 -0.22
C ASN A 969 15.48 26.93 1.30
N ASN A 970 16.31 25.98 1.75
CA ASN A 970 16.54 25.73 3.17
C ASN A 970 17.28 26.93 3.80
N PRO A 971 16.76 27.57 4.86
CA PRO A 971 17.45 28.68 5.51
C PRO A 971 18.79 28.26 6.14
N LEU A 972 18.98 26.97 6.49
CA LEU A 972 20.23 26.46 7.07
C LEU A 972 21.35 26.23 6.04
N ASP A 973 21.02 26.08 4.75
CA ASP A 973 22.05 25.90 3.70
C ASP A 973 22.75 27.24 3.35
N ASN A 974 22.13 28.38 3.70
CA ASN A 974 22.61 29.72 3.36
C ASN A 974 23.75 30.24 4.24
N GLU A 975 24.21 29.49 5.25
CA GLU A 975 25.40 29.86 6.04
C GLU A 975 26.73 29.35 5.43
N GLY A 976 26.68 28.61 4.30
CA GLY A 976 27.87 28.04 3.64
C GLY A 976 28.56 28.96 2.61
N ASP A 977 27.84 29.42 1.58
CA ASP A 977 28.43 29.92 0.34
C ASP A 977 28.62 31.45 0.27
N ILE A 978 29.53 32.00 1.10
CA ILE A 978 30.08 33.36 0.88
C ILE A 978 31.31 33.29 -0.04
N VAL A 979 31.14 32.79 -1.26
CA VAL A 979 32.17 32.86 -2.33
C VAL A 979 31.55 33.23 -3.69
N ASN A 980 31.25 34.51 -3.87
CA ASN A 980 31.52 35.24 -5.11
C ASN A 980 31.27 36.75 -4.94
N VAL A 981 32.25 37.43 -4.33
CA VAL A 981 32.43 38.87 -4.56
C VAL A 981 33.18 39.02 -5.89
N ASN A 982 32.55 39.65 -6.90
CA ASN A 982 33.19 40.47 -7.96
C ASN A 982 32.19 40.84 -9.09
N GLU A 983 31.38 41.89 -8.88
CA GLU A 983 31.06 42.84 -9.96
C GLU A 983 31.04 44.27 -9.38
N ASN A 984 32.16 44.98 -9.57
CA ASN A 984 32.52 46.33 -9.07
C ASN A 984 32.88 46.42 -7.58
#